data_AF-A0A9X4QTN3-F1
#
_entry.id   AF-A0A9X4QTN3-F1
#
_cell.length_a   1.000
_cell.length_b   1.000
_cell.length_c   1.000
_cell.angle_alpha   90.00
_cell.angle_beta   90.00
_cell.angle_gamma   90.00
#
_symmetry.space_group_name_H-M   'P 1'
#
loop_
_entity.id
_entity.type
_entity.pdbx_description
1 polymer ?
#
loop_
_entity_poly.entity_id
_entity_poly.type
_entity_poly.pdbx_seq_one_letter_code
_entity_poly.pdbx_strand_id
1 'polypeptide(L)'
;MGIALASDTSGVTAGKFVVKYNASLFDFVSATAAQAGTQIVDTNEALGQVTIVTAALGTALAPQAPIIKLTFTSKASAGVNDFEVSAELGLGSNGALQSASPQKLGIASQETALGVTGDLNGNNAVDVGDLSILVAHYGAKSTDAGWSLVSAADFNSDGTIDIADLAALGKIIVYDAGSSFDIMETDIMDIQNAMAAGKLTAVELVSAYLKRIAEYDKQGPSINAVISVNPDALAIAAQLDAERGQSGPRSLLHGVPVIVKDNYNTIGMATTAGCTCLKNNFTTTDAKMVAQLKAAGAIIIGKANLHEFAFGLTTISSLGGQTLNPYDLTKNPGGSSGGTGAALAANFAVLGLGTDTGGSIRVPSSYNSLVGLRPTIGLTSREGIVPLALSQDVGGPMARSVEDIAVALDFLKGYDAADPATLYSVGRTPTTYTKYLDKNGLKGARIGVIRDPLVMGTNQSVIALANKAVEDMQAAGATVIDVVVPNLSSILSYSSLSGYEFKSDLNTYFNTYINSNPSSQVPYHSLSDIIDSGTDMLVSARNSYITRNNVADLATNQDYRDIIINRPKLAQQALLKTMNENNLDALLYPSTANPPTSLTGTNAGSANRLSPYSGFPAIGIPAGFVDNGAQPKLPQNIELLGRPFDEGTLIKLAYSFEQLTHHREAPPYDAGNSRSVHAAAGRLTPTMNLDHAAGSL
;
A
#
# COMPACT_ATOMS: atom_id res chain seq x y z
N MET A 1 -29.28 26.95 20.28
CA MET A 1 -29.20 27.90 21.42
C MET A 1 -28.49 29.14 20.93
N GLY A 2 -29.13 30.31 21.02
CA GLY A 2 -28.58 31.58 20.55
C GLY A 2 -27.54 32.14 21.52
N ILE A 3 -26.56 32.86 20.98
CA ILE A 3 -25.61 33.68 21.72
C ILE A 3 -25.72 35.09 21.15
N ALA A 4 -26.07 36.05 21.99
CA ALA A 4 -25.97 37.48 21.71
C ALA A 4 -24.63 37.99 22.27
N LEU A 5 -23.91 38.80 21.49
CA LEU A 5 -22.79 39.59 21.99
C LEU A 5 -23.17 41.07 21.89
N ALA A 6 -22.94 41.78 22.99
CA ALA A 6 -23.15 43.21 23.09
C ALA A 6 -22.13 43.96 22.21
N SER A 7 -22.61 45.04 21.58
CA SER A 7 -21.81 45.93 20.75
C SER A 7 -20.61 46.49 21.50
N ASP A 8 -19.40 46.23 20.98
CA ASP A 8 -18.28 47.13 21.20
C ASP A 8 -17.51 47.35 19.88
N THR A 9 -17.17 48.60 19.69
CA THR A 9 -16.55 49.28 18.54
C THR A 9 -15.10 48.85 18.23
N SER A 10 -14.71 47.60 18.50
CA SER A 10 -13.39 47.11 18.09
C SER A 10 -13.44 46.61 16.64
N GLY A 11 -12.80 47.35 15.73
CA GLY A 11 -12.68 47.03 14.31
C GLY A 11 -12.03 45.67 14.02
N VAL A 12 -12.83 44.61 14.07
CA VAL A 12 -12.47 43.29 13.57
C VAL A 12 -12.72 43.28 12.07
N THR A 13 -11.65 43.43 11.29
CA THR A 13 -11.66 43.13 9.86
C THR A 13 -11.26 41.66 9.70
N ALA A 14 -12.06 40.86 9.01
CA ALA A 14 -11.67 39.48 8.70
C ALA A 14 -10.44 39.47 7.79
N GLY A 15 -9.42 38.70 8.18
CA GLY A 15 -8.19 38.53 7.43
C GLY A 15 -8.22 37.25 6.60
N LYS A 16 -7.60 37.29 5.42
CA LYS A 16 -7.40 36.11 4.57
C LYS A 16 -6.38 35.16 5.21
N PHE A 17 -6.65 33.87 5.23
CA PHE A 17 -5.71 32.82 5.61
C PHE A 17 -5.63 31.76 4.51
N VAL A 18 -4.48 31.08 4.41
CA VAL A 18 -4.25 29.98 3.48
C VAL A 18 -4.02 28.72 4.30
N VAL A 19 -4.86 27.71 4.09
CA VAL A 19 -4.66 26.35 4.60
C VAL A 19 -4.09 25.52 3.46
N LYS A 20 -2.96 24.85 3.73
CA LYS A 20 -2.41 23.82 2.85
C LYS A 20 -2.76 22.46 3.40
N TYR A 21 -3.26 21.61 2.53
CA TYR A 21 -3.74 20.27 2.85
C TYR A 21 -3.20 19.29 1.80
N ASN A 22 -2.73 18.12 2.24
CA ASN A 22 -2.25 17.08 1.35
C ASN A 22 -3.39 16.09 1.08
N ALA A 23 -3.99 16.23 -0.10
CA ALA A 23 -5.13 15.41 -0.53
C ALA A 23 -4.79 13.92 -0.67
N SER A 24 -3.54 13.58 -1.01
CA SER A 24 -3.07 12.19 -1.10
C SER A 24 -2.96 11.50 0.26
N LEU A 25 -2.83 12.26 1.34
CA LEU A 25 -2.58 11.73 2.69
C LEU A 25 -3.74 11.90 3.66
N PHE A 26 -4.79 12.62 3.23
CA PHE A 26 -5.81 13.16 4.13
C PHE A 26 -5.24 13.93 5.33
N ASP A 27 -4.13 14.67 5.12
CA ASP A 27 -3.37 15.28 6.22
C ASP A 27 -3.23 16.80 6.08
N PHE A 28 -3.26 17.48 7.23
CA PHE A 28 -3.03 18.93 7.32
C PHE A 28 -1.55 19.24 7.15
N VAL A 29 -1.21 20.18 6.27
CA VAL A 29 0.20 20.54 6.00
C VAL A 29 0.61 21.79 6.77
N SER A 30 -0.13 22.88 6.63
CA SER A 30 0.16 24.14 7.32
C SER A 30 -1.00 25.13 7.22
N ALA A 31 -1.06 26.10 8.12
CA ALA A 31 -1.91 27.28 7.98
C ALA A 31 -1.03 28.54 8.06
N THR A 32 -1.26 29.50 7.17
CA THR A 32 -0.52 30.77 7.14
C THR A 32 -1.47 31.94 7.03
N ALA A 33 -1.20 33.00 7.78
CA ALA A 33 -1.84 34.30 7.58
C ALA A 33 -1.52 34.84 6.18
N ALA A 34 -2.54 35.18 5.39
CA ALA A 34 -2.38 35.67 4.03
C ALA A 34 -2.44 37.20 3.93
N GLN A 35 -2.62 37.89 5.07
CA GLN A 35 -2.67 39.34 5.16
C GLN A 35 -1.98 39.84 6.44
N ALA A 36 -1.31 41.00 6.34
CA ALA A 36 -0.68 41.66 7.48
C ALA A 36 -1.72 41.96 8.58
N GLY A 37 -1.44 41.52 9.82
CA GLY A 37 -2.35 41.69 10.96
C GLY A 37 -3.15 40.44 11.36
N THR A 38 -3.00 39.32 10.65
CA THR A 38 -3.61 38.04 11.03
C THR A 38 -2.59 37.18 11.77
N GLN A 39 -2.95 36.60 12.91
CA GLN A 39 -2.11 35.67 13.68
C GLN A 39 -2.81 34.30 13.74
N ILE A 40 -2.03 33.20 13.76
CA ILE A 40 -2.51 31.84 14.02
C ILE A 40 -1.95 31.46 15.39
N VAL A 41 -2.82 31.06 16.32
CA VAL A 41 -2.46 30.94 17.73
C VAL A 41 -2.32 29.49 18.20
N ASP A 42 -2.88 28.55 17.46
CA ASP A 42 -2.75 27.12 17.75
C ASP A 42 -2.99 26.28 16.48
N THR A 43 -2.43 25.08 16.40
CA THR A 43 -2.68 24.11 15.33
C THR A 43 -2.69 22.71 15.95
N ASN A 44 -3.77 21.93 15.78
CA ASN A 44 -3.87 20.58 16.36
C ASN A 44 -3.75 19.51 15.27
N GLU A 45 -2.56 18.93 15.18
CA GLU A 45 -2.18 17.95 14.16
C GLU A 45 -2.88 16.58 14.32
N ALA A 46 -3.43 16.25 15.48
CA ALA A 46 -3.80 14.86 15.80
C ALA A 46 -5.05 14.32 15.08
N LEU A 47 -5.85 15.17 14.42
CA LEU A 47 -7.16 14.80 13.85
C LEU A 47 -7.53 15.58 12.58
N GLY A 48 -6.57 16.17 11.86
CA GLY A 48 -6.88 17.05 10.72
C GLY A 48 -7.67 18.31 11.13
N GLN A 49 -7.50 18.79 12.37
CA GLN A 49 -8.22 19.94 12.92
C GLN A 49 -7.33 21.18 13.01
N VAL A 50 -7.61 22.19 12.21
CA VAL A 50 -6.92 23.50 12.29
C VAL A 50 -7.77 24.48 13.09
N THR A 51 -7.25 25.03 14.19
CA THR A 51 -7.94 26.09 14.96
C THR A 51 -7.27 27.43 14.72
N ILE A 52 -7.84 28.27 13.86
CA ILE A 52 -7.31 29.61 13.56
C ILE A 52 -8.00 30.62 14.47
N VAL A 53 -7.27 31.44 15.24
CA VAL A 53 -7.85 32.57 15.99
C VAL A 53 -7.18 33.88 15.60
N THR A 54 -7.98 34.87 15.18
CA THR A 54 -7.51 36.17 14.69
C THR A 54 -7.64 37.24 15.77
N ALA A 55 -6.60 38.05 15.98
CA ALA A 55 -6.64 39.27 16.79
C ALA A 55 -6.30 40.50 15.92
N ALA A 56 -6.73 41.69 16.34
CA ALA A 56 -6.38 42.94 15.66
C ALA A 56 -4.88 43.25 15.78
N LEU A 57 -4.36 44.01 14.82
CA LEU A 57 -2.94 44.36 14.73
C LEU A 57 -2.50 45.17 15.98
N GLY A 58 -1.58 44.61 16.77
CA GLY A 58 -1.01 45.26 17.97
C GLY A 58 -1.58 44.84 19.32
N THR A 59 -2.53 43.89 19.37
CA THR A 59 -3.11 43.37 20.62
C THR A 59 -2.59 41.97 20.97
N ALA A 60 -2.07 41.79 22.19
CA ALA A 60 -1.83 40.47 22.76
C ALA A 60 -3.17 39.81 23.13
N LEU A 61 -3.32 38.51 22.83
CA LEU A 61 -4.52 37.75 23.16
C LEU A 61 -4.70 37.70 24.69
N ALA A 62 -5.74 38.36 25.20
CA ALA A 62 -6.17 38.18 26.57
C ALA A 62 -6.77 36.77 26.75
N PRO A 63 -6.66 36.12 27.93
CA PRO A 63 -7.19 34.78 28.20
C PRO A 63 -8.71 34.57 27.97
N GLN A 64 -9.44 35.63 27.60
CA GLN A 64 -10.89 35.72 27.51
C GLN A 64 -11.37 36.35 26.18
N ALA A 65 -10.51 36.51 25.18
CA ALA A 65 -10.89 37.09 23.88
C ALA A 65 -11.86 36.17 23.10
N PRO A 66 -12.80 36.70 22.31
CA PRO A 66 -13.72 35.89 21.50
C PRO A 66 -12.94 35.10 20.44
N ILE A 67 -12.96 33.78 20.57
CA ILE A 67 -12.30 32.84 19.65
C ILE A 67 -13.31 32.47 18.55
N ILE A 68 -13.01 32.80 17.30
CA ILE A 68 -13.70 32.21 16.16
C ILE A 68 -13.05 30.84 15.92
N LYS A 69 -13.76 29.76 16.24
CA LYS A 69 -13.28 28.39 15.98
C LYS A 69 -13.82 27.90 14.64
N LEU A 70 -12.99 27.94 13.61
CA LEU A 70 -13.29 27.29 12.33
C LEU A 70 -12.82 25.84 12.40
N THR A 71 -13.71 24.88 12.14
CA THR A 71 -13.37 23.46 12.06
C THR A 71 -13.49 23.03 10.60
N PHE A 72 -12.35 22.82 9.94
CA PHE A 72 -12.33 22.28 8.58
C PHE A 72 -12.31 20.77 8.67
N THR A 73 -13.33 20.12 8.13
CA THR A 73 -13.35 18.66 7.98
C THR A 73 -13.44 18.40 6.49
N SER A 74 -12.31 18.12 5.84
CA SER A 74 -12.32 17.79 4.41
C SER A 74 -12.29 16.28 4.24
N LYS A 75 -13.32 15.72 3.60
CA LYS A 75 -13.18 14.49 2.81
C LYS A 75 -12.92 14.95 1.38
N ALA A 76 -11.65 15.04 0.99
CA ALA A 76 -11.26 15.45 -0.35
C ALA A 76 -11.05 14.23 -1.26
N SER A 77 -11.41 14.43 -2.52
CA SER A 77 -11.46 13.54 -3.68
C SER A 77 -10.10 13.31 -4.36
N ALA A 78 -9.98 12.21 -5.12
CA ALA A 78 -8.83 11.90 -5.99
C ALA A 78 -8.62 12.98 -7.05
N GLY A 79 -7.36 13.35 -7.28
CA GLY A 79 -6.94 14.06 -8.50
C GLY A 79 -6.66 15.55 -8.36
N VAL A 80 -6.93 16.16 -7.20
CA VAL A 80 -6.52 17.55 -6.92
C VAL A 80 -5.29 17.53 -6.02
N ASN A 81 -4.11 17.68 -6.62
CA ASN A 81 -2.92 18.04 -5.86
C ASN A 81 -3.04 19.51 -5.46
N ASP A 82 -3.03 19.78 -4.16
CA ASP A 82 -3.15 21.12 -3.56
C ASP A 82 -4.46 21.87 -3.88
N PHE A 83 -5.38 21.93 -2.93
CA PHE A 83 -6.50 22.89 -2.99
C PHE A 83 -6.30 24.01 -1.97
N GLU A 84 -6.42 25.25 -2.44
CA GLU A 84 -6.47 26.45 -1.58
C GLU A 84 -7.92 26.78 -1.28
N VAL A 85 -8.35 26.62 -0.02
CA VAL A 85 -9.64 27.16 0.43
C VAL A 85 -9.40 28.55 1.01
N SER A 86 -9.94 29.57 0.36
CA SER A 86 -10.09 30.90 0.95
C SER A 86 -11.52 31.05 1.49
N ALA A 87 -11.67 31.19 2.80
CA ALA A 87 -12.93 31.58 3.42
C ALA A 87 -12.85 33.06 3.84
N GLU A 88 -13.85 33.85 3.46
CA GLU A 88 -13.99 35.26 3.85
C GLU A 88 -15.13 35.35 4.87
N LEU A 89 -14.83 35.79 6.10
CA LEU A 89 -15.84 35.98 7.13
C LEU A 89 -16.34 37.43 7.09
N GLY A 90 -17.56 37.66 6.64
CA GLY A 90 -18.17 38.99 6.64
C GLY A 90 -18.91 39.29 7.95
N LEU A 91 -18.65 40.47 8.53
CA LEU A 91 -19.61 41.10 9.46
C LEU A 91 -20.59 41.94 8.64
N GLY A 92 -21.89 41.76 8.87
CA GLY A 92 -22.89 42.68 8.32
C GLY A 92 -22.72 44.08 8.90
N SER A 93 -23.23 45.11 8.23
CA SER A 93 -23.18 46.52 8.65
C SER A 93 -23.81 46.82 10.02
N ASN A 94 -24.48 45.84 10.62
CA ASN A 94 -25.10 45.90 11.94
C ASN A 94 -24.35 45.09 13.03
N GLY A 95 -23.14 44.59 12.74
CA GLY A 95 -22.36 43.80 13.70
C GLY A 95 -22.92 42.39 13.96
N ALA A 96 -23.89 41.93 13.18
CA ALA A 96 -24.34 40.54 13.22
C ALA A 96 -23.35 39.65 12.43
N LEU A 97 -22.98 38.51 13.03
CA LEU A 97 -22.47 37.37 12.27
C LEU A 97 -23.53 37.02 11.21
N GLN A 98 -23.20 37.16 9.93
CA GLN A 98 -23.97 36.46 8.92
C GLN A 98 -23.57 34.97 9.01
N SER A 99 -24.43 34.18 9.64
CA SER A 99 -24.32 32.74 9.59
C SER A 99 -24.73 32.27 8.18
N ALA A 100 -23.81 31.64 7.44
CA ALA A 100 -24.23 30.46 6.70
C ALA A 100 -24.72 29.45 7.76
N SER A 101 -26.00 29.08 7.71
CA SER A 101 -26.53 28.12 8.68
C SER A 101 -25.88 26.76 8.43
N PRO A 102 -25.35 26.06 9.46
CA PRO A 102 -24.85 24.70 9.31
C PRO A 102 -26.05 23.76 9.17
N GLN A 103 -26.11 23.02 8.07
CA GLN A 103 -26.99 21.86 7.95
C GLN A 103 -26.22 20.57 8.27
N LYS A 104 -26.85 19.74 9.12
CA LYS A 104 -26.41 18.39 9.45
C LYS A 104 -26.86 17.49 8.31
N LEU A 105 -25.98 17.16 7.36
CA LEU A 105 -26.30 16.22 6.28
C LEU A 105 -26.34 14.79 6.85
N GLY A 106 -27.51 14.39 7.34
CA GLY A 106 -27.87 12.99 7.43
C GLY A 106 -28.61 12.64 6.14
N ILE A 107 -27.95 11.94 5.22
CA ILE A 107 -28.62 11.45 4.01
C ILE A 107 -28.51 9.93 3.98
N ALA A 108 -29.68 9.31 4.11
CA ALA A 108 -29.92 7.92 3.76
C ALA A 108 -29.98 7.80 2.23
N SER A 109 -29.27 6.83 1.67
CA SER A 109 -29.48 6.40 0.30
C SER A 109 -30.71 5.50 0.21
N GLN A 110 -31.62 5.79 -0.72
CA GLN A 110 -32.50 4.77 -1.28
C GLN A 110 -32.79 4.97 -2.77
N GLU A 111 -32.54 3.85 -3.47
CA GLU A 111 -33.20 3.24 -4.64
C GLU A 111 -33.47 4.05 -5.92
N THR A 112 -32.54 3.86 -6.85
CA THR A 112 -32.66 3.15 -8.14
C THR A 112 -33.88 3.33 -9.06
N ALA A 113 -33.55 3.47 -10.36
CA ALA A 113 -34.32 3.25 -11.59
C ALA A 113 -35.14 4.44 -12.15
N LEU A 114 -34.74 4.86 -13.36
CA LEU A 114 -35.34 5.86 -14.30
C LEU A 114 -34.90 7.32 -14.10
N GLY A 115 -33.88 7.75 -14.86
CA GLY A 115 -33.37 9.13 -14.98
C GLY A 115 -32.09 9.37 -14.16
N VAL A 116 -31.05 9.94 -14.77
CA VAL A 116 -29.77 10.23 -14.09
C VAL A 116 -29.97 11.44 -13.16
N THR A 117 -29.92 11.25 -11.84
CA THR A 117 -30.01 12.36 -10.87
C THR A 117 -28.88 13.36 -11.12
N GLY A 118 -29.22 14.63 -11.33
CA GLY A 118 -28.29 15.69 -11.72
C GLY A 118 -28.19 15.97 -13.22
N ASP A 119 -28.86 15.21 -14.10
CA ASP A 119 -28.98 15.56 -15.53
C ASP A 119 -30.03 16.67 -15.68
N LEU A 120 -29.55 17.91 -15.81
CA LEU A 120 -30.36 19.12 -15.90
C LEU A 120 -30.65 19.53 -17.34
N ASN A 121 -29.89 18.99 -18.30
CA ASN A 121 -30.01 19.33 -19.71
C ASN A 121 -30.75 18.27 -20.56
N GLY A 122 -31.02 17.10 -19.98
CA GLY A 122 -31.83 16.03 -20.56
C GLY A 122 -31.08 15.18 -21.60
N ASN A 123 -29.74 15.13 -21.54
CA ASN A 123 -28.91 14.37 -22.47
C ASN A 123 -28.59 12.93 -21.99
N ASN A 124 -29.18 12.50 -20.86
CA ASN A 124 -28.90 11.25 -20.16
C ASN A 124 -27.45 11.11 -19.66
N ALA A 125 -26.77 12.22 -19.39
CA ALA A 125 -25.45 12.27 -18.76
C ALA A 125 -25.42 13.40 -17.72
N VAL A 126 -24.49 13.32 -16.78
CA VAL A 126 -24.21 14.41 -15.84
C VAL A 126 -22.82 14.95 -16.17
N ASP A 127 -22.76 16.07 -16.87
CA ASP A 127 -21.55 16.67 -17.40
C ASP A 127 -21.45 18.17 -17.09
N VAL A 128 -20.41 18.84 -17.62
CA VAL A 128 -20.18 20.28 -17.40
C VAL A 128 -21.34 21.17 -17.88
N GLY A 129 -22.18 20.68 -18.78
CA GLY A 129 -23.43 21.31 -19.19
C GLY A 129 -24.43 21.38 -18.04
N ASP A 130 -24.54 20.34 -17.23
CA ASP A 130 -25.41 20.32 -16.05
C ASP A 130 -24.90 21.24 -14.94
N LEU A 131 -23.58 21.26 -14.71
CA LEU A 131 -23.00 22.23 -13.78
C LEU A 131 -23.27 23.67 -14.20
N SER A 132 -23.22 23.93 -15.50
CA SER A 132 -23.52 25.26 -16.04
C SER A 132 -24.96 25.67 -15.74
N ILE A 133 -25.91 24.74 -15.81
CA ILE A 133 -27.31 24.97 -15.45
C ILE A 133 -27.46 25.17 -13.95
N LEU A 134 -26.82 24.34 -13.12
CA LEU A 134 -26.93 24.42 -11.66
C LEU A 134 -26.30 25.71 -11.10
N VAL A 135 -25.13 26.12 -11.61
CA VAL A 135 -24.46 27.38 -11.24
C VAL A 135 -25.32 28.59 -11.59
N ALA A 136 -26.00 28.58 -12.74
CA ALA A 136 -26.91 29.65 -13.15
C ALA A 136 -28.12 29.82 -12.21
N HIS A 137 -28.41 28.82 -11.37
CA HIS A 137 -29.51 28.79 -10.42
C HIS A 137 -29.03 28.64 -8.96
N TYR A 138 -27.77 28.97 -8.68
CA TYR A 138 -27.26 28.98 -7.30
C TYR A 138 -28.07 29.94 -6.42
N GLY A 139 -28.55 29.44 -5.28
CA GLY A 139 -29.43 30.15 -4.35
C GLY A 139 -30.92 30.09 -4.71
N ALA A 140 -31.31 29.40 -5.79
CA ALA A 140 -32.72 29.17 -6.14
C ALA A 140 -33.41 28.32 -5.07
N LYS A 141 -34.68 28.63 -4.80
CA LYS A 141 -35.51 27.94 -3.81
C LYS A 141 -36.63 27.16 -4.48
N SER A 142 -37.16 26.17 -3.76
CA SER A 142 -38.33 25.36 -4.18
C SER A 142 -39.58 26.15 -4.54
N THR A 143 -39.66 27.42 -4.13
CA THR A 143 -40.74 28.34 -4.46
C THR A 143 -40.52 29.17 -5.73
N ASP A 144 -39.33 29.14 -6.32
CA ASP A 144 -38.96 29.98 -7.44
C ASP A 144 -39.44 29.38 -8.78
N ALA A 145 -39.81 30.24 -9.73
CA ALA A 145 -40.40 29.83 -11.01
C ALA A 145 -39.46 28.95 -11.89
N GLY A 146 -38.15 28.96 -11.61
CA GLY A 146 -37.14 28.13 -12.29
C GLY A 146 -36.79 26.83 -11.56
N TRP A 147 -37.43 26.52 -10.43
CA TRP A 147 -37.06 25.37 -9.59
C TRP A 147 -37.11 24.03 -10.32
N SER A 148 -38.11 23.83 -11.20
CA SER A 148 -38.25 22.59 -11.96
C SER A 148 -37.08 22.29 -12.91
N LEU A 149 -36.23 23.28 -13.21
CA LEU A 149 -35.02 23.11 -14.03
C LEU A 149 -33.84 22.55 -13.24
N VAL A 150 -33.86 22.66 -11.90
CA VAL A 150 -32.72 22.33 -11.03
C VAL A 150 -33.09 21.43 -9.85
N SER A 151 -34.38 21.15 -9.64
CA SER A 151 -34.86 20.33 -8.52
C SER A 151 -34.28 18.90 -8.51
N ALA A 152 -33.83 18.39 -9.65
CA ALA A 152 -33.16 17.09 -9.75
C ALA A 152 -31.72 17.10 -9.23
N ALA A 153 -31.17 18.28 -8.92
CA ALA A 153 -29.85 18.50 -8.35
C ALA A 153 -29.91 19.11 -6.94
N ASP A 154 -31.07 19.11 -6.27
CA ASP A 154 -31.20 19.33 -4.82
C ASP A 154 -30.87 18.02 -4.09
N PHE A 155 -29.59 17.72 -3.95
CA PHE A 155 -29.09 16.43 -3.47
C PHE A 155 -29.32 16.25 -1.97
N ASN A 156 -29.51 17.35 -1.23
CA ASN A 156 -29.77 17.33 0.21
C ASN A 156 -31.27 17.46 0.56
N SER A 157 -32.13 17.68 -0.45
CA SER A 157 -33.58 17.83 -0.32
C SER A 157 -34.00 18.94 0.64
N ASP A 158 -33.19 20.00 0.75
CA ASP A 158 -33.48 21.13 1.63
C ASP A 158 -34.30 22.24 0.95
N GLY A 159 -34.60 22.06 -0.33
CA GLY A 159 -35.42 22.97 -1.13
C GLY A 159 -34.67 24.24 -1.53
N THR A 160 -33.34 24.24 -1.50
CA THR A 160 -32.47 25.32 -1.97
C THR A 160 -31.29 24.75 -2.75
N ILE A 161 -30.97 25.30 -3.93
CA ILE A 161 -29.71 24.96 -4.61
C ILE A 161 -28.57 25.72 -3.92
N ASP A 162 -27.72 24.99 -3.23
CA ASP A 162 -26.61 25.57 -2.49
C ASP A 162 -25.26 24.97 -2.86
N ILE A 163 -24.25 25.26 -2.04
CA ILE A 163 -22.88 24.82 -2.32
C ILE A 163 -22.72 23.30 -2.15
N ALA A 164 -23.56 22.66 -1.33
CA ALA A 164 -23.58 21.22 -1.17
C ALA A 164 -24.07 20.55 -2.47
N ASP A 165 -25.04 21.16 -3.15
CA ASP A 165 -25.57 20.67 -4.42
C ASP A 165 -24.59 20.83 -5.58
N LEU A 166 -23.96 22.00 -5.68
CA LEU A 166 -22.88 22.22 -6.63
C LEU A 166 -21.71 21.26 -6.41
N ALA A 167 -21.36 21.01 -5.14
CA ALA A 167 -20.30 20.07 -4.80
C ALA A 167 -20.70 18.62 -5.10
N ALA A 168 -21.97 18.26 -4.92
CA ALA A 168 -22.49 16.93 -5.29
C ALA A 168 -22.50 16.74 -6.81
N LEU A 169 -23.02 17.70 -7.57
CA LEU A 169 -23.03 17.64 -9.04
C LEU A 169 -21.61 17.66 -9.61
N GLY A 170 -20.73 18.53 -9.11
CA GLY A 170 -19.33 18.60 -9.51
C GLY A 170 -18.59 17.27 -9.26
N LYS A 171 -18.91 16.56 -8.17
CA LYS A 171 -18.38 15.21 -7.93
C LYS A 171 -18.89 14.22 -8.96
N ILE A 172 -20.16 14.29 -9.37
CA ILE A 172 -20.68 13.41 -10.42
C ILE A 172 -19.93 13.67 -11.73
N ILE A 173 -19.84 14.94 -12.17
CA ILE A 173 -19.21 15.33 -13.44
C ILE A 173 -17.73 14.95 -13.53
N VAL A 174 -16.99 15.08 -12.43
CA VAL A 174 -15.57 14.72 -12.38
C VAL A 174 -15.35 13.22 -12.57
N TYR A 175 -16.33 12.38 -12.27
CA TYR A 175 -16.20 10.92 -12.29
C TYR A 175 -17.16 10.19 -13.24
N ASP A 176 -18.00 10.90 -14.01
CA ASP A 176 -19.06 10.31 -14.83
C ASP A 176 -18.85 10.48 -16.34
N ALA A 177 -17.77 9.92 -16.87
CA ALA A 177 -17.61 9.71 -18.31
C ALA A 177 -18.37 8.45 -18.82
N GLY A 178 -19.33 7.92 -18.06
CA GLY A 178 -20.18 6.80 -18.47
C GLY A 178 -19.49 5.42 -18.52
N SER A 179 -18.32 5.24 -17.92
CA SER A 179 -17.59 3.96 -17.87
C SER A 179 -17.61 3.32 -16.48
N SER A 180 -17.78 2.00 -16.41
CA SER A 180 -17.61 1.21 -15.17
C SER A 180 -16.20 1.37 -14.60
N PHE A 181 -16.06 1.34 -13.26
CA PHE A 181 -14.76 1.33 -12.59
C PHE A 181 -13.88 0.17 -13.08
N ASP A 182 -12.65 0.48 -13.48
CA ASP A 182 -11.67 -0.52 -13.92
C ASP A 182 -10.79 -0.95 -12.74
N ILE A 183 -10.76 -2.25 -12.47
CA ILE A 183 -9.95 -2.82 -11.38
C ILE A 183 -8.46 -2.99 -11.75
N MET A 184 -8.13 -2.82 -13.03
CA MET A 184 -6.78 -3.03 -13.54
C MET A 184 -5.86 -1.89 -13.13
N GLU A 185 -4.77 -2.22 -12.45
CA GLU A 185 -3.73 -1.28 -12.03
C GLU A 185 -4.21 -0.13 -11.13
N THR A 186 -5.42 -0.21 -10.59
CA THR A 186 -5.95 0.75 -9.63
C THR A 186 -5.23 0.63 -8.28
N ASP A 187 -5.03 1.77 -7.62
CA ASP A 187 -4.45 1.87 -6.28
C ASP A 187 -5.52 2.01 -5.18
N ILE A 188 -5.08 2.01 -3.91
CA ILE A 188 -6.00 2.15 -2.77
C ILE A 188 -6.76 3.48 -2.83
N MET A 189 -6.11 4.56 -3.27
CA MET A 189 -6.70 5.88 -3.29
C MET A 189 -7.78 6.00 -4.36
N ASP A 190 -7.55 5.50 -5.57
CA ASP A 190 -8.55 5.40 -6.64
C ASP A 190 -9.82 4.71 -6.14
N ILE A 191 -9.66 3.57 -5.46
CA ILE A 191 -10.77 2.80 -4.88
C ILE A 191 -11.52 3.61 -3.84
N GLN A 192 -10.82 4.21 -2.88
CA GLN A 192 -11.46 4.97 -1.81
C GLN A 192 -12.22 6.17 -2.36
N ASN A 193 -11.69 6.80 -3.40
CA ASN A 193 -12.32 7.94 -4.07
C ASN A 193 -13.55 7.52 -4.87
N ALA A 194 -13.48 6.42 -5.62
CA ALA A 194 -14.64 5.86 -6.32
C ALA A 194 -15.77 5.46 -5.35
N MET A 195 -15.42 4.85 -4.21
CA MET A 195 -16.38 4.51 -3.16
C MET A 195 -16.97 5.74 -2.47
N ALA A 196 -16.17 6.79 -2.24
CA ALA A 196 -16.65 8.05 -1.68
C ALA A 196 -17.57 8.81 -2.65
N ALA A 197 -17.37 8.65 -3.96
CA ALA A 197 -18.21 9.22 -5.01
C ALA A 197 -19.48 8.39 -5.31
N GLY A 198 -19.67 7.24 -4.65
CA GLY A 198 -20.80 6.34 -4.91
C GLY A 198 -20.73 5.63 -6.27
N LYS A 199 -19.55 5.63 -6.92
CA LYS A 199 -19.31 4.97 -8.22
C LYS A 199 -18.88 3.51 -8.10
N LEU A 200 -18.55 3.10 -6.89
CA LEU A 200 -18.06 1.76 -6.57
C LEU A 200 -18.53 1.38 -5.17
N THR A 201 -19.03 0.16 -5.03
CA THR A 201 -19.24 -0.49 -3.74
C THR A 201 -18.15 -1.53 -3.49
N ALA A 202 -17.93 -1.89 -2.23
CA ALA A 202 -17.04 -3.00 -1.88
C ALA A 202 -17.54 -4.31 -2.48
N VAL A 203 -18.86 -4.53 -2.54
CA VAL A 203 -19.44 -5.72 -3.20
C VAL A 203 -19.10 -5.76 -4.69
N GLU A 204 -19.24 -4.66 -5.42
CA GLU A 204 -18.88 -4.59 -6.84
C GLU A 204 -17.37 -4.82 -7.05
N LEU A 205 -16.54 -4.18 -6.24
CA LEU A 205 -15.09 -4.33 -6.31
C LEU A 205 -14.66 -5.78 -6.05
N VAL A 206 -15.13 -6.38 -4.96
CA VAL A 206 -14.81 -7.77 -4.61
C VAL A 206 -15.36 -8.73 -5.66
N SER A 207 -16.58 -8.49 -6.18
CA SER A 207 -17.15 -9.31 -7.26
C SER A 207 -16.29 -9.29 -8.51
N ALA A 208 -15.76 -8.12 -8.89
CA ALA A 208 -14.88 -7.99 -10.05
C ALA A 208 -13.56 -8.76 -9.86
N TYR A 209 -12.91 -8.66 -8.68
CA TYR A 209 -11.71 -9.43 -8.38
C TYR A 209 -11.98 -10.94 -8.32
N LEU A 210 -13.07 -11.38 -7.71
CA LEU A 210 -13.44 -12.80 -7.65
C LEU A 210 -13.71 -13.38 -9.05
N LYS A 211 -14.41 -12.62 -9.91
CA LYS A 211 -14.61 -13.00 -11.32
C LYS A 211 -13.27 -13.18 -12.03
N ARG A 212 -12.35 -12.23 -11.85
CA ARG A 212 -11.03 -12.29 -12.46
C ARG A 212 -10.20 -13.48 -11.97
N ILE A 213 -10.22 -13.77 -10.66
CA ILE A 213 -9.60 -14.98 -10.09
C ILE A 213 -10.17 -16.24 -10.75
N ALA A 214 -11.50 -16.32 -10.89
CA ALA A 214 -12.16 -17.49 -11.48
C ALA A 214 -11.75 -17.71 -12.96
N GLU A 215 -11.57 -16.63 -13.72
CA GLU A 215 -11.23 -16.67 -15.14
C GLU A 215 -9.74 -16.94 -15.42
N TYR A 216 -8.83 -16.49 -14.53
CA TYR A 216 -7.39 -16.48 -14.81
C TYR A 216 -6.54 -17.40 -13.91
N ASP A 217 -7.00 -17.73 -12.69
CA ASP A 217 -6.15 -18.46 -11.73
C ASP A 217 -6.09 -19.95 -12.03
N LYS A 218 -7.25 -20.60 -12.16
CA LYS A 218 -7.36 -22.05 -12.47
C LYS A 218 -7.82 -22.33 -13.90
N GLN A 219 -8.22 -21.28 -14.61
CA GLN A 219 -8.69 -21.29 -15.99
C GLN A 219 -7.85 -20.30 -16.81
N GLY A 220 -8.08 -20.22 -18.11
CA GLY A 220 -7.33 -19.33 -19.00
C GLY A 220 -5.81 -19.55 -18.86
N PRO A 221 -5.01 -18.54 -18.48
CA PRO A 221 -3.56 -18.70 -18.29
C PRO A 221 -3.17 -19.67 -17.17
N SER A 222 -4.11 -20.07 -16.30
CA SER A 222 -3.90 -21.07 -15.24
C SER A 222 -2.71 -20.73 -14.33
N ILE A 223 -2.66 -19.46 -13.89
CA ILE A 223 -1.56 -18.88 -13.10
C ILE A 223 -1.34 -19.67 -11.79
N ASN A 224 -2.40 -20.22 -11.22
CA ASN A 224 -2.37 -21.08 -10.05
C ASN A 224 -1.73 -20.40 -8.81
N ALA A 225 -2.05 -19.12 -8.60
CA ALA A 225 -1.57 -18.28 -7.52
C ALA A 225 -2.42 -18.37 -6.24
N VAL A 226 -3.70 -18.77 -6.31
CA VAL A 226 -4.62 -18.78 -5.15
C VAL A 226 -4.85 -20.21 -4.65
N ILE A 227 -4.56 -20.50 -3.38
CA ILE A 227 -4.88 -21.80 -2.76
C ILE A 227 -6.37 -21.88 -2.41
N SER A 228 -6.90 -20.84 -1.77
CA SER A 228 -8.31 -20.77 -1.39
C SER A 228 -8.82 -19.34 -1.50
N VAL A 229 -10.09 -19.22 -1.92
CA VAL A 229 -10.84 -17.96 -1.89
C VAL A 229 -11.61 -17.90 -0.58
N ASN A 230 -11.72 -16.71 0.00
CA ASN A 230 -12.53 -16.50 1.19
C ASN A 230 -14.03 -16.67 0.86
N PRO A 231 -14.71 -17.69 1.40
CA PRO A 231 -16.13 -17.91 1.10
C PRO A 231 -17.03 -16.75 1.56
N ASP A 232 -16.59 -15.99 2.56
CA ASP A 232 -17.36 -14.90 3.15
C ASP A 232 -17.02 -13.52 2.54
N ALA A 233 -16.14 -13.45 1.52
CA ALA A 233 -15.65 -12.18 0.99
C ALA A 233 -16.77 -11.21 0.57
N LEU A 234 -17.79 -11.69 -0.14
CA LEU A 234 -18.93 -10.87 -0.57
C LEU A 234 -19.85 -10.48 0.60
N ALA A 235 -20.04 -11.35 1.58
CA ALA A 235 -20.83 -11.04 2.76
C ALA A 235 -20.14 -9.96 3.61
N ILE A 236 -18.82 -10.06 3.78
CA ILE A 236 -18.00 -9.04 4.45
C ILE A 236 -18.04 -7.72 3.66
N ALA A 237 -17.95 -7.78 2.33
CA ALA A 237 -18.05 -6.58 1.49
C ALA A 237 -19.39 -5.85 1.70
N ALA A 238 -20.51 -6.58 1.70
CA ALA A 238 -21.83 -6.00 1.94
C ALA A 238 -21.95 -5.37 3.34
N GLN A 239 -21.35 -5.98 4.37
CA GLN A 239 -21.29 -5.41 5.71
C GLN A 239 -20.50 -4.10 5.74
N LEU A 240 -19.36 -4.04 5.04
CA LEU A 240 -18.53 -2.84 4.97
C LEU A 240 -19.17 -1.73 4.15
N ASP A 241 -19.95 -2.05 3.11
CA ASP A 241 -20.75 -1.06 2.39
C ASP A 241 -21.83 -0.46 3.29
N ALA A 242 -22.57 -1.29 4.04
CA ALA A 242 -23.55 -0.83 5.01
C ALA A 242 -22.90 0.05 6.11
N GLU A 243 -21.73 -0.36 6.61
CA GLU A 243 -20.96 0.42 7.59
C GLU A 243 -20.50 1.75 7.01
N ARG A 244 -19.99 1.78 5.77
CA ARG A 244 -19.58 3.00 5.09
C ARG A 244 -20.74 3.99 4.99
N GLY A 245 -21.95 3.51 4.67
CA GLY A 245 -23.15 4.35 4.60
C GLY A 245 -23.62 4.88 5.97
N GLN A 246 -23.42 4.12 7.05
CA GLN A 246 -23.88 4.47 8.39
C GLN A 246 -22.90 5.36 9.17
N SER A 247 -21.61 5.00 9.17
CA SER A 247 -20.57 5.62 10.00
C SER A 247 -19.37 6.13 9.22
N GLY A 248 -19.31 5.90 7.90
CA GLY A 248 -18.13 6.18 7.09
C GLY A 248 -17.09 5.05 7.11
N PRO A 249 -16.01 5.18 6.32
CA PRO A 249 -14.96 4.17 6.27
C PRO A 249 -14.14 4.15 7.58
N ARG A 250 -13.69 2.96 8.00
CA ARG A 250 -12.77 2.79 9.14
C ARG A 250 -11.41 3.40 8.88
N SER A 251 -10.93 3.28 7.65
CA SER A 251 -9.62 3.74 7.20
C SER A 251 -9.52 3.73 5.67
N LEU A 252 -8.33 4.02 5.13
CA LEU A 252 -8.03 3.86 3.69
C LEU A 252 -8.16 2.42 3.19
N LEU A 253 -8.12 1.43 4.07
CA LEU A 253 -8.30 0.02 3.70
C LEU A 253 -9.77 -0.42 3.72
N HIS A 254 -10.72 0.45 4.02
CA HIS A 254 -12.13 0.08 4.14
C HIS A 254 -12.73 -0.39 2.80
N GLY A 255 -13.04 -1.67 2.71
CA GLY A 255 -13.55 -2.32 1.50
C GLY A 255 -12.46 -2.75 0.52
N VAL A 256 -11.17 -2.56 0.85
CA VAL A 256 -10.04 -2.90 -0.04
C VAL A 256 -9.75 -4.41 0.00
N PRO A 257 -9.72 -5.11 -1.16
CA PRO A 257 -9.36 -6.52 -1.23
C PRO A 257 -7.86 -6.77 -1.03
N VAL A 258 -7.53 -7.64 -0.08
CA VAL A 258 -6.16 -8.03 0.28
C VAL A 258 -5.99 -9.53 0.16
N ILE A 259 -4.92 -9.98 -0.49
CA ILE A 259 -4.56 -11.41 -0.53
C ILE A 259 -3.39 -11.70 0.42
N VAL A 260 -3.51 -12.72 1.26
CA VAL A 260 -2.44 -13.06 2.21
C VAL A 260 -1.82 -14.40 1.85
N LYS A 261 -0.50 -14.52 2.00
CA LYS A 261 0.19 -15.81 1.82
C LYS A 261 -0.43 -16.88 2.72
N ASP A 262 -0.49 -18.13 2.26
CA ASP A 262 -1.16 -19.23 2.97
C ASP A 262 -0.44 -19.72 4.24
N ASN A 263 0.65 -19.06 4.66
CA ASN A 263 1.24 -19.27 5.98
C ASN A 263 0.75 -18.28 7.05
N TYR A 264 -0.18 -17.37 6.73
CA TYR A 264 -0.85 -16.52 7.73
C TYR A 264 -2.10 -17.21 8.28
N ASN A 265 -2.23 -17.28 9.60
CA ASN A 265 -3.45 -17.71 10.28
C ASN A 265 -4.64 -16.83 9.89
N THR A 266 -5.76 -17.47 9.58
CA THR A 266 -7.01 -16.78 9.22
C THR A 266 -8.20 -17.52 9.79
N ILE A 267 -9.13 -16.80 10.40
CA ILE A 267 -10.47 -17.34 10.71
C ILE A 267 -11.24 -17.48 9.39
N GLY A 268 -11.87 -18.65 9.18
CA GLY A 268 -12.73 -18.95 8.02
C GLY A 268 -12.03 -19.59 6.82
N MET A 269 -10.69 -19.59 6.78
CA MET A 269 -9.90 -20.27 5.74
C MET A 269 -8.75 -21.02 6.40
N ALA A 270 -8.39 -22.20 5.86
CA ALA A 270 -7.26 -22.95 6.38
C ALA A 270 -5.93 -22.21 6.17
N THR A 271 -4.96 -22.50 7.04
CA THR A 271 -3.57 -22.01 6.93
C THR A 271 -2.66 -23.21 6.75
N THR A 272 -2.34 -23.53 5.51
CA THR A 272 -1.75 -24.83 5.19
C THR A 272 -0.24 -24.75 4.92
N ALA A 273 0.31 -23.54 4.80
CA ALA A 273 1.67 -23.31 4.33
C ALA A 273 1.97 -24.06 3.00
N GLY A 274 0.95 -24.27 2.17
CA GLY A 274 1.00 -25.05 0.94
C GLY A 274 1.07 -26.57 1.13
N CYS A 275 1.15 -27.06 2.36
CA CYS A 275 1.28 -28.48 2.65
C CYS A 275 -0.08 -29.17 2.66
N THR A 276 -0.18 -30.32 2.01
CA THR A 276 -1.32 -31.25 2.16
C THR A 276 -1.49 -31.71 3.61
N CYS A 277 -0.39 -31.81 4.37
CA CYS A 277 -0.42 -32.13 5.79
C CYS A 277 -1.23 -31.15 6.66
N LEU A 278 -1.31 -29.88 6.26
CA LEU A 278 -2.03 -28.83 7.00
C LEU A 278 -3.31 -28.39 6.29
N LYS A 279 -3.83 -29.16 5.32
CA LYS A 279 -5.01 -28.79 4.52
C LYS A 279 -6.26 -28.47 5.35
N ASN A 280 -6.36 -29.03 6.56
CA ASN A 280 -7.47 -28.83 7.49
C ASN A 280 -7.08 -27.99 8.73
N ASN A 281 -5.99 -27.20 8.64
CA ASN A 281 -5.57 -26.33 9.73
C ASN A 281 -6.42 -25.04 9.78
N PHE A 282 -7.63 -25.16 10.32
CA PHE A 282 -8.51 -24.02 10.59
C PHE A 282 -8.22 -23.45 11.98
N THR A 283 -7.52 -22.33 12.02
CA THR A 283 -7.13 -21.68 13.29
C THR A 283 -8.30 -20.91 13.90
N THR A 284 -8.31 -20.81 15.23
CA THR A 284 -9.34 -20.07 15.97
C THR A 284 -9.03 -18.57 16.09
N THR A 285 -7.85 -18.15 15.65
CA THR A 285 -7.41 -16.76 15.63
C THR A 285 -6.85 -16.39 14.26
N ASP A 286 -6.96 -15.11 13.91
CA ASP A 286 -6.21 -14.52 12.81
C ASP A 286 -4.75 -14.27 13.26
N ALA A 287 -3.82 -14.28 12.30
CA ALA A 287 -2.48 -13.71 12.51
C ALA A 287 -2.60 -12.23 12.90
N LYS A 288 -1.66 -11.70 13.69
CA LYS A 288 -1.73 -10.31 14.18
C LYS A 288 -1.94 -9.29 13.05
N MET A 289 -1.15 -9.41 11.98
CA MET A 289 -1.25 -8.55 10.80
C MET A 289 -2.58 -8.71 10.06
N VAL A 290 -3.13 -9.92 9.97
CA VAL A 290 -4.46 -10.15 9.38
C VAL A 290 -5.55 -9.47 10.21
N ALA A 291 -5.49 -9.61 11.54
CA ALA A 291 -6.43 -8.97 12.45
C ALA A 291 -6.36 -7.43 12.33
N GLN A 292 -5.15 -6.85 12.23
CA GLN A 292 -4.96 -5.42 12.01
C GLN A 292 -5.60 -4.94 10.69
N LEU A 293 -5.40 -5.68 9.60
CA LEU A 293 -6.00 -5.35 8.30
C LEU A 293 -7.54 -5.43 8.34
N LYS A 294 -8.10 -6.50 8.92
CA LYS A 294 -9.56 -6.62 9.10
C LYS A 294 -10.13 -5.51 9.98
N ALA A 295 -9.43 -5.15 11.05
CA ALA A 295 -9.81 -4.02 11.91
C ALA A 295 -9.79 -2.69 11.15
N ALA A 296 -8.85 -2.50 10.23
CA ALA A 296 -8.79 -1.35 9.33
C ALA A 296 -9.87 -1.35 8.22
N GLY A 297 -10.69 -2.40 8.14
CA GLY A 297 -11.77 -2.54 7.15
C GLY A 297 -11.35 -3.24 5.85
N ALA A 298 -10.16 -3.84 5.80
CA ALA A 298 -9.71 -4.61 4.64
C ALA A 298 -10.46 -5.95 4.52
N ILE A 299 -10.68 -6.39 3.28
CA ILE A 299 -11.32 -7.68 2.98
C ILE A 299 -10.23 -8.67 2.58
N ILE A 300 -9.97 -9.67 3.41
CA ILE A 300 -9.06 -10.76 3.03
C ILE A 300 -9.78 -11.62 1.98
N ILE A 301 -9.42 -11.46 0.70
CA ILE A 301 -10.13 -12.09 -0.43
C ILE A 301 -9.77 -13.58 -0.60
N GLY A 302 -8.60 -14.00 -0.11
CA GLY A 302 -8.15 -15.38 -0.20
C GLY A 302 -6.73 -15.61 0.33
N LYS A 303 -6.27 -16.85 0.20
CA LYS A 303 -4.94 -17.33 0.57
C LYS A 303 -4.12 -17.60 -0.68
N ALA A 304 -2.98 -16.94 -0.81
CA ALA A 304 -2.06 -17.13 -1.93
C ALA A 304 -1.17 -18.37 -1.73
N ASN A 305 -0.89 -19.09 -2.81
CA ASN A 305 0.06 -20.18 -2.85
C ASN A 305 1.47 -19.70 -2.49
N LEU A 306 2.30 -20.65 -2.06
CA LEU A 306 3.68 -20.42 -1.68
C LEU A 306 4.54 -21.62 -2.07
N HIS A 307 5.85 -21.45 -2.04
CA HIS A 307 6.72 -22.62 -1.95
C HIS A 307 6.51 -23.25 -0.57
N GLU A 308 6.20 -24.56 -0.54
CA GLU A 308 5.76 -25.26 0.67
C GLU A 308 6.65 -24.97 1.89
N PHE A 309 6.04 -24.65 3.03
CA PHE A 309 6.71 -24.22 4.27
C PHE A 309 7.70 -23.06 4.11
N ALA A 310 7.53 -22.24 3.07
CA ALA A 310 8.40 -21.14 2.72
C ALA A 310 9.83 -21.52 2.31
N PHE A 311 10.08 -22.78 1.90
CA PHE A 311 11.44 -23.32 1.74
C PHE A 311 12.22 -22.84 0.51
N GLY A 312 11.56 -22.36 -0.53
CA GLY A 312 12.17 -22.22 -1.84
C GLY A 312 11.65 -21.06 -2.68
N LEU A 313 12.29 -20.88 -3.83
CA LEU A 313 12.11 -19.73 -4.70
C LEU A 313 11.21 -20.00 -5.92
N THR A 314 10.65 -21.21 -6.08
CA THR A 314 9.90 -21.56 -7.30
C THR A 314 8.39 -21.54 -7.14
N THR A 315 7.89 -21.43 -5.90
CA THR A 315 6.44 -21.47 -5.58
C THR A 315 5.74 -22.71 -6.14
N ILE A 316 6.11 -23.86 -5.58
CA ILE A 316 5.41 -25.14 -5.75
C ILE A 316 5.07 -25.70 -4.37
N SER A 317 3.88 -26.26 -4.25
CA SER A 317 3.43 -26.89 -3.02
C SER A 317 2.59 -28.14 -3.31
N SER A 318 2.53 -29.06 -2.35
CA SER A 318 1.75 -30.30 -2.50
C SER A 318 0.24 -30.04 -2.58
N LEU A 319 -0.25 -28.99 -1.91
CA LEU A 319 -1.67 -28.64 -1.92
C LEU A 319 -2.03 -27.72 -3.09
N GLY A 320 -1.25 -26.66 -3.31
CA GLY A 320 -1.53 -25.63 -4.30
C GLY A 320 -0.97 -25.92 -5.69
N GLY A 321 -0.06 -26.88 -5.83
CA GLY A 321 0.65 -27.13 -7.08
C GLY A 321 1.66 -26.04 -7.44
N GLN A 322 2.05 -25.96 -8.71
CA GLN A 322 3.01 -24.99 -9.24
C GLN A 322 2.32 -23.68 -9.63
N THR A 323 2.73 -22.55 -9.04
CA THR A 323 2.31 -21.21 -9.52
C THR A 323 3.19 -20.77 -10.68
N LEU A 324 2.62 -20.09 -11.66
CA LEU A 324 3.32 -19.59 -12.85
C LEU A 324 3.52 -18.08 -12.77
N ASN A 325 4.57 -17.56 -13.41
CA ASN A 325 4.82 -16.14 -13.51
C ASN A 325 3.86 -15.50 -14.54
N PRO A 326 3.11 -14.43 -14.17
CA PRO A 326 2.20 -13.81 -15.12
C PRO A 326 2.83 -13.19 -16.36
N TYR A 327 4.11 -12.78 -16.30
CA TYR A 327 4.78 -12.22 -17.47
C TYR A 327 5.21 -13.31 -18.46
N ASP A 328 5.52 -14.52 -17.99
CA ASP A 328 5.87 -15.67 -18.82
C ASP A 328 5.52 -16.97 -18.08
N LEU A 329 4.48 -17.65 -18.55
CA LEU A 329 3.93 -18.86 -17.91
C LEU A 329 4.91 -20.05 -17.90
N THR A 330 6.06 -19.96 -18.58
CA THR A 330 7.14 -20.97 -18.51
C THR A 330 8.14 -20.72 -17.38
N LYS A 331 7.97 -19.62 -16.62
CA LYS A 331 8.86 -19.18 -15.55
C LYS A 331 8.20 -19.32 -14.19
N ASN A 332 9.04 -19.45 -13.16
CA ASN A 332 8.55 -19.35 -11.79
C ASN A 332 8.30 -17.88 -11.40
N PRO A 333 7.33 -17.61 -10.51
CA PRO A 333 7.03 -16.26 -10.01
C PRO A 333 7.98 -15.82 -8.88
N GLY A 334 9.11 -16.50 -8.69
CA GLY A 334 9.94 -16.33 -7.50
C GLY A 334 9.28 -17.00 -6.30
N GLY A 335 9.83 -16.76 -5.11
CA GLY A 335 9.30 -17.39 -3.92
C GLY A 335 10.02 -17.02 -2.63
N SER A 336 9.51 -17.46 -1.49
CA SER A 336 8.36 -18.34 -1.36
C SER A 336 7.00 -17.66 -1.47
N SER A 337 6.90 -16.31 -1.45
CA SER A 337 5.62 -15.59 -1.60
C SER A 337 5.22 -15.39 -3.08
N GLY A 338 5.54 -16.35 -3.95
CA GLY A 338 5.31 -16.20 -5.40
C GLY A 338 3.83 -16.23 -5.79
N GLY A 339 2.95 -16.90 -5.02
CA GLY A 339 1.50 -16.79 -5.23
C GLY A 339 1.00 -15.37 -4.94
N THR A 340 1.49 -14.73 -3.86
CA THR A 340 1.16 -13.32 -3.59
C THR A 340 1.65 -12.43 -4.73
N GLY A 341 2.88 -12.64 -5.20
CA GLY A 341 3.44 -11.89 -6.32
C GLY A 341 2.65 -12.07 -7.62
N ALA A 342 2.36 -13.31 -8.01
CA ALA A 342 1.60 -13.61 -9.21
C ALA A 342 0.16 -13.09 -9.15
N ALA A 343 -0.50 -13.21 -7.99
CA ALA A 343 -1.85 -12.69 -7.78
C ALA A 343 -1.92 -11.17 -7.95
N LEU A 344 -0.97 -10.43 -7.39
CA LEU A 344 -0.96 -8.96 -7.49
C LEU A 344 -0.61 -8.48 -8.89
N ALA A 345 0.36 -9.13 -9.56
CA ALA A 345 0.69 -8.81 -10.94
C ALA A 345 -0.47 -9.08 -11.90
N ALA A 346 -1.25 -10.12 -11.64
CA ALA A 346 -2.46 -10.45 -12.39
C ALA A 346 -3.72 -9.71 -11.89
N ASN A 347 -3.60 -8.69 -11.02
CA ASN A 347 -4.74 -7.93 -10.48
C ASN A 347 -5.83 -8.81 -9.84
N PHE A 348 -5.46 -9.77 -8.99
CA PHE A 348 -6.42 -10.57 -8.19
C PHE A 348 -6.76 -9.94 -6.84
N ALA A 349 -5.97 -8.95 -6.41
CA ALA A 349 -6.18 -8.15 -5.21
C ALA A 349 -5.44 -6.82 -5.38
N VAL A 350 -5.67 -5.88 -4.46
CA VAL A 350 -5.01 -4.56 -4.47
C VAL A 350 -3.67 -4.63 -3.74
N LEU A 351 -3.72 -5.17 -2.53
CA LEU A 351 -2.58 -5.32 -1.63
C LEU A 351 -2.38 -6.81 -1.32
N GLY A 352 -1.16 -7.21 -1.01
CA GLY A 352 -0.90 -8.55 -0.48
C GLY A 352 0.12 -8.59 0.63
N LEU A 353 0.07 -9.66 1.41
CA LEU A 353 1.07 -9.98 2.43
C LEU A 353 1.94 -11.16 1.99
N GLY A 354 3.24 -10.97 2.03
CA GLY A 354 4.24 -12.02 1.90
C GLY A 354 4.97 -12.26 3.22
N THR A 355 5.85 -13.27 3.26
CA THR A 355 6.83 -13.44 4.35
C THR A 355 8.22 -13.58 3.77
N ASP A 356 9.24 -13.14 4.50
CA ASP A 356 10.62 -13.13 4.07
C ASP A 356 11.54 -13.68 5.16
N THR A 357 12.27 -14.75 4.85
CA THR A 357 13.38 -15.30 5.64
C THR A 357 14.72 -15.09 4.95
N GLY A 358 14.70 -15.03 3.61
CA GLY A 358 15.86 -15.08 2.73
C GLY A 358 15.57 -14.54 1.33
N GLY A 359 14.74 -13.50 1.22
CA GLY A 359 14.31 -12.89 -0.04
C GLY A 359 12.85 -13.16 -0.42
N SER A 360 12.07 -13.83 0.41
CA SER A 360 10.74 -14.31 0.03
C SER A 360 9.64 -13.26 -0.12
N ILE A 361 9.90 -11.98 0.15
CA ILE A 361 9.08 -10.85 -0.33
C ILE A 361 9.73 -10.24 -1.58
N ARG A 362 11.04 -9.99 -1.53
CA ARG A 362 11.78 -9.20 -2.52
C ARG A 362 12.01 -9.92 -3.85
N VAL A 363 12.28 -11.22 -3.81
CA VAL A 363 12.44 -12.07 -5.01
C VAL A 363 11.13 -12.16 -5.79
N PRO A 364 9.98 -12.56 -5.20
CA PRO A 364 8.73 -12.57 -5.95
C PRO A 364 8.27 -11.15 -6.35
N SER A 365 8.57 -10.10 -5.59
CA SER A 365 8.31 -8.74 -6.08
C SER A 365 9.12 -8.39 -7.34
N SER A 366 10.41 -8.73 -7.38
CA SER A 366 11.25 -8.56 -8.57
C SER A 366 10.74 -9.34 -9.77
N TYR A 367 10.35 -10.60 -9.56
CA TYR A 367 9.92 -11.47 -10.64
C TYR A 367 8.53 -11.14 -11.19
N ASN A 368 7.72 -10.35 -10.46
CA ASN A 368 6.36 -10.00 -10.85
C ASN A 368 6.15 -8.48 -11.01
N SER A 369 7.24 -7.69 -11.13
CA SER A 369 7.19 -6.23 -11.30
C SER A 369 6.37 -5.50 -10.23
N LEU A 370 6.60 -5.85 -8.97
CA LEU A 370 5.88 -5.27 -7.83
C LEU A 370 6.82 -4.52 -6.90
N VAL A 371 6.27 -3.66 -6.07
CA VAL A 371 6.96 -3.16 -4.88
C VAL A 371 6.85 -4.21 -3.77
N GLY A 372 7.94 -4.45 -3.06
CA GLY A 372 7.97 -5.38 -1.93
C GLY A 372 8.81 -4.83 -0.79
N LEU A 373 8.19 -4.64 0.37
CA LEU A 373 8.89 -4.17 1.56
C LEU A 373 9.12 -5.31 2.54
N ARG A 374 10.39 -5.64 2.75
CA ARG A 374 10.85 -6.42 3.90
C ARG A 374 11.12 -5.45 5.05
N PRO A 375 10.27 -5.39 6.08
CA PRO A 375 10.48 -4.46 7.18
C PRO A 375 11.67 -4.88 8.07
N THR A 376 12.10 -3.98 8.97
CA THR A 376 13.03 -4.31 10.05
C THR A 376 12.48 -5.48 10.87
N ILE A 377 13.34 -6.42 11.27
CA ILE A 377 12.93 -7.47 12.21
C ILE A 377 12.45 -6.80 13.51
N GLY A 378 11.17 -6.98 13.82
CA GLY A 378 10.51 -6.34 14.96
C GLY A 378 9.69 -5.09 14.63
N LEU A 379 9.54 -4.68 13.36
CA LEU A 379 8.57 -3.64 13.03
C LEU A 379 7.13 -4.18 12.98
N THR A 380 6.95 -5.36 12.38
CA THR A 380 5.66 -6.05 12.23
C THR A 380 5.67 -7.35 13.04
N SER A 381 4.52 -7.72 13.61
CA SER A 381 4.38 -8.97 14.38
C SER A 381 4.39 -10.21 13.48
N ARG A 382 5.04 -11.27 13.94
CA ARG A 382 5.07 -12.59 13.29
C ARG A 382 4.09 -13.58 13.94
N GLU A 383 3.31 -13.12 14.93
CA GLU A 383 2.33 -13.94 15.63
C GLU A 383 1.27 -14.46 14.66
N GLY A 384 1.03 -15.78 14.73
CA GLY A 384 0.09 -16.49 13.86
C GLY A 384 0.59 -16.70 12.42
N ILE A 385 1.90 -16.64 12.18
CA ILE A 385 2.50 -17.03 10.90
C ILE A 385 3.20 -18.37 11.08
N VAL A 386 2.96 -19.35 10.19
CA VAL A 386 3.72 -20.61 10.15
C VAL A 386 5.19 -20.26 9.88
N PRO A 387 6.11 -20.54 10.82
CA PRO A 387 7.47 -20.00 10.78
C PRO A 387 8.40 -20.84 9.90
N LEU A 388 9.54 -20.24 9.55
CA LEU A 388 10.69 -20.93 8.97
C LEU A 388 11.95 -20.77 9.85
N ALA A 389 12.23 -19.55 10.28
CA ALA A 389 13.32 -19.22 11.19
C ALA A 389 13.04 -17.86 11.84
N LEU A 390 12.53 -17.85 13.07
CA LEU A 390 12.12 -16.62 13.75
C LEU A 390 13.29 -15.64 13.96
N SER A 391 14.54 -16.06 13.88
CA SER A 391 15.69 -15.13 13.88
C SER A 391 15.82 -14.26 12.61
N GLN A 392 15.09 -14.61 11.54
CA GLN A 392 15.16 -13.98 10.23
C GLN A 392 13.79 -13.59 9.67
N ASP A 393 12.73 -14.25 10.13
CA ASP A 393 11.39 -14.10 9.59
C ASP A 393 10.82 -12.71 9.84
N VAL A 394 10.18 -12.18 8.79
CA VAL A 394 9.27 -11.05 8.87
C VAL A 394 8.07 -11.31 7.96
N GLY A 395 6.93 -10.73 8.29
CA GLY A 395 5.85 -10.51 7.34
C GLY A 395 5.83 -9.07 6.87
N GLY A 396 5.47 -8.84 5.61
CA GLY A 396 5.50 -7.51 5.02
C GLY A 396 4.62 -7.36 3.78
N PRO A 397 4.32 -6.11 3.41
CA PRO A 397 3.42 -5.82 2.30
C PRO A 397 4.11 -5.97 0.94
N MET A 398 3.30 -6.35 -0.04
CA MET A 398 3.60 -6.38 -1.48
C MET A 398 2.45 -5.67 -2.19
N ALA A 399 2.76 -4.79 -3.15
CA ALA A 399 1.76 -4.03 -3.88
C ALA A 399 2.30 -3.61 -5.25
N ARG A 400 1.44 -3.00 -6.07
CA ARG A 400 1.83 -2.46 -7.39
C ARG A 400 2.50 -1.09 -7.31
N SER A 401 2.23 -0.33 -6.24
CA SER A 401 2.77 1.01 -6.01
C SER A 401 3.46 1.14 -4.64
N VAL A 402 4.39 2.10 -4.51
CA VAL A 402 4.99 2.45 -3.21
C VAL A 402 3.97 3.11 -2.28
N GLU A 403 2.99 3.81 -2.84
CA GLU A 403 1.88 4.41 -2.10
C GLU A 403 1.08 3.37 -1.31
N ASP A 404 0.69 2.27 -1.96
CA ASP A 404 -0.04 1.18 -1.31
C ASP A 404 0.78 0.49 -0.22
N ILE A 405 2.10 0.39 -0.40
CA ILE A 405 3.02 -0.10 0.63
C ILE A 405 3.01 0.81 1.87
N ALA A 406 3.06 2.12 1.67
CA ALA A 406 3.08 3.09 2.77
C ALA A 406 1.75 3.07 3.55
N VAL A 407 0.62 3.01 2.85
CA VAL A 407 -0.71 2.86 3.47
C VAL A 407 -0.80 1.56 4.27
N ALA A 408 -0.39 0.44 3.68
CA ALA A 408 -0.43 -0.86 4.36
C ALA A 408 0.42 -0.86 5.63
N LEU A 409 1.64 -0.31 5.57
CA LEU A 409 2.59 -0.36 6.68
C LEU A 409 2.09 0.39 7.92
N ASP A 410 1.26 1.41 7.77
CA ASP A 410 0.65 2.13 8.89
C ASP A 410 -0.26 1.28 9.76
N PHE A 411 -0.90 0.26 9.18
CA PHE A 411 -1.75 -0.67 9.91
C PHE A 411 -0.98 -1.89 10.43
N LEU A 412 0.11 -2.27 9.76
CA LEU A 412 0.88 -3.48 10.08
C LEU A 412 1.93 -3.24 11.18
N LYS A 413 2.45 -2.02 11.31
CA LYS A 413 3.51 -1.70 12.28
C LYS A 413 3.02 -1.84 13.73
N GLY A 414 3.96 -2.10 14.63
CA GLY A 414 3.81 -1.83 16.04
C GLY A 414 4.05 -3.02 16.96
N TYR A 415 3.95 -2.73 18.25
CA TYR A 415 4.19 -3.70 19.32
C TYR A 415 3.10 -4.76 19.41
N ASP A 416 3.53 -6.00 19.63
CA ASP A 416 2.72 -7.14 19.94
C ASP A 416 3.35 -7.93 21.09
N ALA A 417 2.63 -8.11 22.19
CA ALA A 417 3.13 -8.83 23.36
C ALA A 417 3.36 -10.33 23.08
N ALA A 418 2.67 -10.89 22.08
CA ALA A 418 2.88 -12.28 21.65
C ALA A 418 4.16 -12.45 20.80
N ASP A 419 4.72 -11.35 20.30
CA ASP A 419 5.97 -11.35 19.55
C ASP A 419 7.01 -10.41 20.17
N PRO A 420 7.89 -10.92 21.05
CA PRO A 420 8.88 -10.10 21.75
C PRO A 420 9.83 -9.32 20.84
N ALA A 421 10.04 -9.73 19.59
CA ALA A 421 10.87 -8.98 18.64
C ALA A 421 10.29 -7.59 18.36
N THR A 422 8.97 -7.44 18.46
CA THR A 422 8.29 -6.16 18.20
C THR A 422 8.55 -5.10 19.26
N LEU A 423 9.08 -5.47 20.43
CA LEU A 423 9.49 -4.52 21.47
C LEU A 423 10.50 -3.50 20.93
N TYR A 424 11.34 -3.90 19.97
CA TYR A 424 12.35 -3.00 19.39
C TYR A 424 11.76 -1.84 18.56
N SER A 425 10.48 -1.92 18.17
CA SER A 425 9.78 -0.84 17.45
C SER A 425 9.31 0.31 18.34
N VAL A 426 9.18 0.08 19.65
CA VAL A 426 8.61 1.06 20.58
C VAL A 426 9.43 2.35 20.56
N GLY A 427 8.78 3.46 20.22
CA GLY A 427 9.40 4.78 20.12
C GLY A 427 10.28 4.99 18.88
N ARG A 428 10.29 4.06 17.92
CA ARG A 428 11.09 4.14 16.68
C ARG A 428 10.28 4.17 15.40
N THR A 429 8.96 4.05 15.48
CA THR A 429 8.07 4.12 14.32
C THR A 429 7.48 5.51 14.17
N PRO A 430 7.40 6.07 12.94
CA PRO A 430 6.68 7.32 12.71
C PRO A 430 5.18 7.13 12.93
N THR A 431 4.46 8.22 13.17
CA THR A 431 2.97 8.21 13.26
C THR A 431 2.34 7.66 12.00
N THR A 432 2.79 8.14 10.83
CA THR A 432 2.38 7.65 9.52
C THR A 432 3.59 7.48 8.60
N TYR A 433 3.55 6.50 7.71
CA TYR A 433 4.51 6.26 6.64
C TYR A 433 4.14 6.98 5.34
N THR A 434 2.87 7.36 5.16
CA THR A 434 2.43 8.04 3.94
C THR A 434 2.99 9.46 3.84
N LYS A 435 3.36 10.11 4.95
CA LYS A 435 4.11 11.38 4.96
C LYS A 435 5.46 11.33 4.23
N TYR A 436 5.98 10.14 3.96
CA TYR A 436 7.24 9.95 3.22
C TYR A 436 7.03 9.85 1.71
N LEU A 437 5.79 9.89 1.20
CA LEU A 437 5.48 9.92 -0.22
C LEU A 437 5.83 11.29 -0.83
N ASP A 438 7.12 11.52 -1.05
CA ASP A 438 7.67 12.74 -1.63
C ASP A 438 8.27 12.47 -3.01
N LYS A 439 7.68 13.06 -4.06
CA LYS A 439 8.16 12.95 -5.44
C LYS A 439 9.58 13.50 -5.61
N ASN A 440 10.02 14.41 -4.75
CA ASN A 440 11.36 14.96 -4.73
C ASN A 440 12.31 14.24 -3.77
N GLY A 441 11.91 13.08 -3.22
CA GLY A 441 12.64 12.35 -2.19
C GLY A 441 14.09 11.99 -2.52
N LEU A 442 14.45 11.89 -3.81
CA LEU A 442 15.83 11.66 -4.28
C LEU A 442 16.71 12.91 -4.25
N LYS A 443 16.13 14.12 -4.23
CA LYS A 443 16.90 15.37 -4.28
C LYS A 443 17.74 15.54 -3.01
N GLY A 444 19.06 15.50 -3.18
CA GLY A 444 20.02 15.59 -2.07
C GLY A 444 20.22 14.28 -1.30
N ALA A 445 19.55 13.20 -1.70
CA ALA A 445 19.76 11.87 -1.11
C ALA A 445 21.16 11.35 -1.41
N ARG A 446 21.68 10.47 -0.55
CA ARG A 446 22.99 9.84 -0.69
C ARG A 446 22.85 8.32 -0.69
N ILE A 447 23.13 7.70 -1.82
CA ILE A 447 22.87 6.28 -2.06
C ILE A 447 24.19 5.56 -2.38
N GLY A 448 24.50 4.49 -1.65
CA GLY A 448 25.70 3.69 -1.88
C GLY A 448 25.43 2.46 -2.74
N VAL A 449 26.06 2.32 -3.89
CA VAL A 449 25.87 1.15 -4.77
C VAL A 449 26.90 0.07 -4.45
N ILE A 450 26.42 -1.13 -4.16
CA ILE A 450 27.31 -2.28 -3.91
C ILE A 450 27.63 -2.95 -5.24
N ARG A 451 28.81 -2.66 -5.79
CA ARG A 451 29.28 -3.19 -7.09
C ARG A 451 29.87 -4.59 -7.04
N ASP A 452 30.09 -5.14 -5.84
CA ASP A 452 30.69 -6.46 -5.67
C ASP A 452 29.89 -7.55 -6.40
N PRO A 453 30.51 -8.40 -7.25
CA PRO A 453 29.80 -9.43 -8.02
C PRO A 453 29.00 -10.43 -7.17
N LEU A 454 29.33 -10.62 -5.88
CA LEU A 454 28.55 -11.46 -4.98
C LEU A 454 27.16 -10.88 -4.69
N VAL A 455 27.00 -9.56 -4.81
CA VAL A 455 25.74 -8.83 -4.58
C VAL A 455 25.13 -8.40 -5.91
N MET A 456 25.90 -7.76 -6.78
CA MET A 456 25.47 -7.26 -8.08
C MET A 456 25.11 -8.41 -9.06
N GLY A 457 25.73 -9.58 -8.89
CA GLY A 457 25.62 -10.69 -9.84
C GLY A 457 26.52 -10.49 -11.06
N THR A 458 26.38 -11.38 -12.05
CA THR A 458 27.20 -11.41 -13.27
C THR A 458 26.39 -11.26 -14.55
N ASN A 459 25.05 -11.23 -14.44
CA ASN A 459 24.14 -11.07 -15.58
C ASN A 459 24.22 -9.64 -16.12
N GLN A 460 24.74 -9.49 -17.34
CA GLN A 460 25.02 -8.18 -17.93
C GLN A 460 23.75 -7.33 -18.14
N SER A 461 22.61 -7.94 -18.49
CA SER A 461 21.35 -7.21 -18.66
C SER A 461 20.82 -6.68 -17.33
N VAL A 462 20.96 -7.44 -16.24
CA VAL A 462 20.60 -6.98 -14.89
C VAL A 462 21.54 -5.87 -14.41
N ILE A 463 22.84 -6.02 -14.63
CA ILE A 463 23.84 -4.99 -14.30
C ILE A 463 23.56 -3.70 -15.05
N ALA A 464 23.27 -3.78 -16.36
CA ALA A 464 22.95 -2.62 -17.18
C ALA A 464 21.69 -1.91 -16.69
N LEU A 465 20.64 -2.66 -16.32
CA LEU A 465 19.42 -2.10 -15.76
C LEU A 465 19.66 -1.42 -14.40
N ALA A 466 20.46 -2.02 -13.53
CA ALA A 466 20.85 -1.39 -12.26
C ALA A 466 21.69 -0.13 -12.47
N ASN A 467 22.58 -0.10 -13.46
CA ASN A 467 23.31 1.10 -13.86
C ASN A 467 22.38 2.20 -14.37
N LYS A 468 21.39 1.84 -15.18
CA LYS A 468 20.39 2.79 -15.68
C LYS A 468 19.59 3.42 -14.53
N ALA A 469 19.18 2.61 -13.54
CA ALA A 469 18.52 3.12 -12.35
C ALA A 469 19.42 4.08 -11.54
N VAL A 470 20.73 3.80 -11.44
CA VAL A 470 21.69 4.72 -10.83
C VAL A 470 21.72 6.06 -11.57
N GLU A 471 21.76 6.04 -12.91
CA GLU A 471 21.72 7.26 -13.73
C GLU A 471 20.42 8.05 -13.51
N ASP A 472 19.26 7.38 -13.44
CA ASP A 472 17.97 8.02 -13.19
C ASP A 472 17.92 8.67 -11.80
N MET A 473 18.44 7.99 -10.77
CA MET A 473 18.54 8.56 -9.42
C MET A 473 19.48 9.77 -9.37
N GLN A 474 20.61 9.72 -10.09
CA GLN A 474 21.52 10.86 -10.21
C GLN A 474 20.85 12.05 -10.93
N ALA A 475 20.11 11.79 -12.01
CA ALA A 475 19.36 12.80 -12.75
C ALA A 475 18.26 13.46 -11.88
N ALA A 476 17.68 12.72 -10.94
CA ALA A 476 16.73 13.23 -9.95
C ALA A 476 17.37 14.04 -8.81
N GLY A 477 18.71 14.16 -8.78
CA GLY A 477 19.46 14.95 -7.82
C GLY A 477 20.01 14.17 -6.62
N ALA A 478 20.03 12.83 -6.67
CA ALA A 478 20.73 12.02 -5.67
C ALA A 478 22.25 12.00 -5.92
N THR A 479 23.03 11.99 -4.86
CA THR A 479 24.44 11.63 -4.91
C THR A 479 24.57 10.12 -4.80
N VAL A 480 25.00 9.47 -5.87
CA VAL A 480 25.19 8.00 -5.90
C VAL A 480 26.67 7.65 -5.90
N ILE A 481 27.10 6.78 -4.99
CA ILE A 481 28.51 6.50 -4.70
C ILE A 481 28.74 4.99 -4.73
N ASP A 482 29.76 4.52 -5.44
CA ASP A 482 30.16 3.12 -5.35
C ASP A 482 30.82 2.84 -3.99
N VAL A 483 30.34 1.80 -3.29
CA VAL A 483 30.82 1.47 -1.94
C VAL A 483 31.28 0.03 -1.80
N VAL A 484 32.23 -0.15 -0.88
CA VAL A 484 32.71 -1.47 -0.46
C VAL A 484 32.13 -1.78 0.92
N VAL A 485 31.48 -2.94 1.04
CA VAL A 485 31.00 -3.46 2.32
C VAL A 485 32.11 -4.34 2.93
N PRO A 486 32.64 -4.02 4.12
CA PRO A 486 33.69 -4.81 4.73
C PRO A 486 33.16 -6.19 5.13
N ASN A 487 34.01 -7.22 5.03
CA ASN A 487 33.66 -8.62 5.37
C ASN A 487 32.47 -9.19 4.57
N LEU A 488 32.13 -8.62 3.41
CA LEU A 488 30.97 -9.03 2.62
C LEU A 488 30.97 -10.53 2.28
N SER A 489 32.09 -11.07 1.82
CA SER A 489 32.23 -12.51 1.53
C SER A 489 31.96 -13.40 2.75
N SER A 490 32.46 -13.01 3.92
CA SER A 490 32.21 -13.71 5.19
C SER A 490 30.76 -13.60 5.64
N ILE A 491 30.11 -12.45 5.46
CA ILE A 491 28.68 -12.28 5.76
C ILE A 491 27.85 -13.21 4.88
N LEU A 492 28.15 -13.24 3.58
CA LEU A 492 27.41 -14.03 2.61
C LEU A 492 27.69 -15.53 2.69
N SER A 493 28.78 -15.97 3.32
CA SER A 493 29.11 -17.40 3.52
C SER A 493 28.39 -18.04 4.71
N TYR A 494 27.81 -17.24 5.62
CA TYR A 494 27.00 -17.78 6.71
C TYR A 494 25.78 -18.56 6.18
N SER A 495 25.53 -19.71 6.80
CA SER A 495 24.31 -20.50 6.55
C SER A 495 23.07 -19.75 7.03
N SER A 496 21.93 -20.03 6.39
CA SER A 496 20.62 -19.59 6.88
C SER A 496 20.28 -20.37 8.16
N LEU A 497 19.69 -19.68 9.14
CA LEU A 497 19.22 -20.29 10.37
C LEU A 497 17.97 -21.15 10.17
N SER A 498 17.31 -21.07 9.00
CA SER A 498 16.23 -22.01 8.61
C SER A 498 16.68 -23.46 8.53
N GLY A 499 17.98 -23.72 8.39
CA GLY A 499 18.54 -25.07 8.48
C GLY A 499 18.53 -25.63 9.90
N TYR A 500 18.35 -24.78 10.92
CA TYR A 500 18.44 -25.11 12.33
C TYR A 500 17.09 -24.92 13.05
N GLU A 501 16.48 -23.74 12.91
CA GLU A 501 15.33 -23.31 13.73
C GLU A 501 14.01 -23.97 13.33
N PHE A 502 13.86 -24.37 12.05
CA PHE A 502 12.58 -24.81 11.48
C PHE A 502 11.86 -25.86 12.32
N LYS A 503 12.57 -26.91 12.80
CA LYS A 503 11.95 -27.96 13.63
C LYS A 503 11.37 -27.38 14.92
N SER A 504 12.16 -26.56 15.61
CA SER A 504 11.78 -25.96 16.90
C SER A 504 10.60 -25.00 16.72
N ASP A 505 10.69 -24.12 15.73
CA ASP A 505 9.71 -23.07 15.49
C ASP A 505 8.39 -23.66 14.96
N LEU A 506 8.45 -24.62 14.03
CA LEU A 506 7.27 -25.30 13.52
C LEU A 506 6.57 -26.10 14.63
N ASN A 507 7.32 -26.87 15.44
CA ASN A 507 6.72 -27.63 16.54
C ASN A 507 6.10 -26.69 17.61
N THR A 508 6.68 -25.50 17.80
CA THR A 508 6.07 -24.47 18.66
C THR A 508 4.75 -23.99 18.06
N TYR A 509 4.69 -23.73 16.76
CA TYR A 509 3.43 -23.40 16.07
C TYR A 509 2.38 -24.53 16.22
N PHE A 510 2.78 -25.80 16.04
CA PHE A 510 1.90 -26.95 16.28
C PHE A 510 1.34 -26.94 17.71
N ASN A 511 2.19 -26.75 18.71
CA ASN A 511 1.76 -26.70 20.10
C ASN A 511 0.78 -25.56 20.37
N THR A 512 1.03 -24.38 19.80
CA THR A 512 0.22 -23.17 20.03
C THR A 512 -1.14 -23.22 19.34
N TYR A 513 -1.22 -23.71 18.10
CA TYR A 513 -2.42 -23.54 17.26
C TYR A 513 -3.13 -24.84 16.88
N ILE A 514 -2.43 -25.98 16.94
CA ILE A 514 -2.94 -27.27 16.49
C ILE A 514 -3.20 -28.20 17.67
N ASN A 515 -2.17 -28.48 18.47
CA ASN A 515 -2.24 -29.44 19.57
C ASN A 515 -3.05 -28.92 20.76
N SER A 516 -3.04 -27.60 20.99
CA SER A 516 -3.85 -26.93 22.01
C SER A 516 -5.32 -26.78 21.62
N ASN A 517 -5.66 -26.94 20.32
CA ASN A 517 -7.00 -26.78 19.80
C ASN A 517 -7.72 -28.14 19.78
N PRO A 518 -8.67 -28.41 20.70
CA PRO A 518 -9.36 -29.70 20.75
C PRO A 518 -10.27 -29.96 19.54
N SER A 519 -10.57 -28.92 18.74
CA SER A 519 -11.35 -29.03 17.50
C SER A 519 -10.47 -29.12 16.25
N SER A 520 -9.14 -29.18 16.39
CA SER A 520 -8.22 -29.32 15.26
C SER A 520 -8.48 -30.61 14.49
N GLN A 521 -8.50 -30.49 13.16
CA GLN A 521 -8.66 -31.62 12.23
C GLN A 521 -7.35 -31.99 11.53
N VAL A 522 -6.22 -31.42 11.97
CA VAL A 522 -4.89 -31.76 11.49
C VAL A 522 -4.43 -33.06 12.15
N PRO A 523 -4.07 -34.11 11.39
CA PRO A 523 -3.74 -35.42 11.95
C PRO A 523 -2.27 -35.53 12.43
N TYR A 524 -1.49 -34.45 12.33
CA TYR A 524 -0.08 -34.39 12.70
C TYR A 524 0.11 -33.42 13.86
N HIS A 525 1.08 -33.72 14.72
CA HIS A 525 1.40 -32.94 15.92
C HIS A 525 2.83 -32.39 15.93
N SER A 526 3.65 -32.76 14.94
CA SER A 526 5.04 -32.35 14.82
C SER A 526 5.58 -32.48 13.39
N LEU A 527 6.77 -31.93 13.13
CA LEU A 527 7.53 -32.19 11.89
C LEU A 527 7.84 -33.68 11.68
N SER A 528 8.06 -34.43 12.76
CA SER A 528 8.37 -35.88 12.65
C SER A 528 7.16 -36.64 12.11
N ASP A 529 5.96 -36.32 12.60
CA ASP A 529 4.71 -36.93 12.13
C ASP A 529 4.49 -36.69 10.63
N ILE A 530 4.80 -35.49 10.14
CA ILE A 530 4.72 -35.18 8.70
C ILE A 530 5.69 -36.05 7.90
N ILE A 531 6.94 -36.19 8.36
CA ILE A 531 7.94 -37.02 7.69
C ILE A 531 7.51 -38.49 7.65
N ASP A 532 6.97 -38.98 8.77
CA ASP A 532 6.50 -40.35 8.95
C ASP A 532 5.26 -40.67 8.12
N SER A 533 4.40 -39.67 7.84
CA SER A 533 3.26 -39.81 6.94
C SER A 533 3.67 -40.31 5.55
N GLY A 534 4.85 -39.90 5.11
CA GLY A 534 5.46 -40.27 3.85
C GLY A 534 4.80 -39.68 2.58
N THR A 535 3.53 -39.27 2.63
CA THR A 535 2.72 -38.89 1.46
C THR A 535 2.15 -37.48 1.50
N ASP A 536 1.96 -36.89 2.68
CA ASP A 536 1.22 -35.62 2.83
C ASP A 536 2.15 -34.40 2.83
N MET A 537 3.11 -34.36 1.91
CA MET A 537 4.08 -33.29 1.75
C MET A 537 4.64 -33.26 0.32
N LEU A 538 5.31 -32.17 -0.04
CA LEU A 538 6.02 -32.07 -1.30
C LEU A 538 7.21 -33.05 -1.29
N VAL A 539 7.16 -34.07 -2.15
CA VAL A 539 8.17 -35.15 -2.21
C VAL A 539 9.59 -34.61 -2.40
N SER A 540 9.78 -33.59 -3.24
CA SER A 540 11.09 -32.98 -3.47
C SER A 540 11.67 -32.26 -2.24
N ALA A 541 10.82 -31.89 -1.26
CA ALA A 541 11.25 -31.26 -0.02
C ALA A 541 11.53 -32.27 1.11
N ARG A 542 11.24 -33.57 0.94
CA ARG A 542 11.38 -34.59 1.99
C ARG A 542 12.76 -34.60 2.65
N ASN A 543 13.83 -34.59 1.85
CA ASN A 543 15.20 -34.58 2.39
C ASN A 543 15.49 -33.30 3.19
N SER A 544 14.92 -32.18 2.77
CA SER A 544 15.02 -30.91 3.49
C SER A 544 14.31 -30.96 4.86
N TYR A 545 13.18 -31.69 4.97
CA TYR A 545 12.52 -31.92 6.26
C TYR A 545 13.33 -32.85 7.15
N ILE A 546 13.82 -33.99 6.62
CA ILE A 546 14.64 -34.95 7.39
C ILE A 546 15.88 -34.27 7.96
N THR A 547 16.63 -33.53 7.14
CA THR A 547 17.84 -32.83 7.60
C THR A 547 17.52 -31.83 8.72
N ARG A 548 16.45 -31.05 8.60
CA ARG A 548 16.03 -30.08 9.63
C ARG A 548 15.47 -30.77 10.88
N ASN A 549 14.79 -31.91 10.74
CA ASN A 549 14.27 -32.67 11.87
C ASN A 549 15.39 -33.34 12.70
N ASN A 550 16.53 -33.64 12.06
CA ASN A 550 17.72 -34.21 12.70
C ASN A 550 18.58 -33.18 13.43
N VAL A 551 18.23 -31.89 13.37
CA VAL A 551 18.91 -30.86 14.15
C VAL A 551 18.72 -31.15 15.64
N ALA A 552 19.83 -31.27 16.37
CA ALA A 552 19.86 -31.42 17.81
C ALA A 552 19.32 -30.16 18.52
N ASP A 553 19.13 -30.24 19.83
CA ASP A 553 18.65 -29.09 20.62
C ASP A 553 19.48 -27.83 20.34
N LEU A 554 18.80 -26.74 19.94
CA LEU A 554 19.39 -25.45 19.59
C LEU A 554 20.28 -24.89 20.72
N ALA A 555 19.93 -25.14 21.98
CA ALA A 555 20.71 -24.68 23.13
C ALA A 555 22.08 -25.36 23.21
N THR A 556 22.23 -26.56 22.65
CA THR A 556 23.49 -27.33 22.64
C THR A 556 24.20 -27.33 21.30
N ASN A 557 23.55 -26.84 20.23
CA ASN A 557 24.13 -26.79 18.89
C ASN A 557 25.11 -25.62 18.78
N GLN A 558 26.41 -25.92 18.73
CA GLN A 558 27.47 -24.90 18.71
C GLN A 558 27.45 -24.05 17.43
N ASP A 559 27.27 -24.66 16.26
CA ASP A 559 27.20 -23.94 14.98
C ASP A 559 26.03 -22.96 14.97
N TYR A 560 24.85 -23.40 15.45
CA TYR A 560 23.69 -22.52 15.62
C TYR A 560 24.01 -21.31 16.48
N ARG A 561 24.60 -21.53 17.66
CA ARG A 561 24.96 -20.47 18.62
C ARG A 561 25.97 -19.49 18.04
N ASP A 562 26.95 -19.99 17.29
CA ASP A 562 27.94 -19.15 16.64
C ASP A 562 27.32 -18.29 15.52
N ILE A 563 26.40 -18.85 14.74
CA ILE A 563 25.70 -18.12 13.67
C ILE A 563 24.76 -17.06 14.27
N ILE A 564 23.89 -17.42 15.21
CA ILE A 564 22.88 -16.50 15.76
C ILE A 564 23.51 -15.30 16.49
N ILE A 565 24.71 -15.47 17.07
CA ILE A 565 25.43 -14.38 17.75
C ILE A 565 26.29 -13.57 16.77
N ASN A 566 27.12 -14.22 15.96
CA ASN A 566 28.18 -13.53 15.22
C ASN A 566 27.71 -12.96 13.87
N ARG A 567 26.81 -13.65 13.16
CA ARG A 567 26.34 -13.22 11.85
C ARG A 567 25.61 -11.87 11.89
N PRO A 568 24.57 -11.65 12.73
CA PRO A 568 23.89 -10.36 12.76
C PRO A 568 24.83 -9.23 13.19
N LYS A 569 25.69 -9.48 14.20
CA LYS A 569 26.70 -8.50 14.62
C LYS A 569 27.62 -8.10 13.47
N LEU A 570 28.18 -9.06 12.74
CA LEU A 570 29.09 -8.79 11.62
C LEU A 570 28.38 -8.05 10.48
N ALA A 571 27.18 -8.49 10.11
CA ALA A 571 26.39 -7.87 9.05
C ALA A 571 25.99 -6.43 9.40
N GLN A 572 25.45 -6.21 10.60
CA GLN A 572 25.05 -4.88 11.06
C GLN A 572 26.24 -3.92 11.14
N GLN A 573 27.37 -4.37 11.71
CA GLN A 573 28.57 -3.55 11.81
C GLN A 573 29.12 -3.17 10.43
N ALA A 574 29.16 -4.12 9.49
CA ALA A 574 29.64 -3.85 8.14
C ALA A 574 28.75 -2.85 7.39
N LEU A 575 27.44 -3.08 7.37
CA LEU A 575 26.48 -2.23 6.67
C LEU A 575 26.43 -0.82 7.29
N LEU A 576 26.31 -0.72 8.62
CA LEU A 576 26.28 0.59 9.29
C LEU A 576 27.59 1.35 9.15
N LYS A 577 28.75 0.66 9.19
CA LYS A 577 30.05 1.30 8.95
C LYS A 577 30.09 1.90 7.55
N THR A 578 29.74 1.12 6.52
CA THR A 578 29.70 1.61 5.14
C THR A 578 28.75 2.79 4.99
N MET A 579 27.54 2.73 5.57
CA MET A 579 26.58 3.83 5.51
C MET A 579 27.06 5.08 6.27
N ASN A 580 27.68 4.92 7.44
CA ASN A 580 28.16 6.04 8.25
C ASN A 580 29.37 6.73 7.63
N GLU A 581 30.36 5.99 7.14
CA GLU A 581 31.59 6.57 6.57
C GLU A 581 31.32 7.35 5.28
N ASN A 582 30.24 7.02 4.58
CA ASN A 582 29.86 7.66 3.32
C ASN A 582 28.65 8.60 3.45
N ASN A 583 28.12 8.78 4.67
CA ASN A 583 26.89 9.54 4.96
C ASN A 583 25.72 9.11 4.06
N LEU A 584 25.38 7.83 4.04
CA LEU A 584 24.35 7.27 3.18
C LEU A 584 22.98 7.20 3.88
N ASP A 585 21.95 7.44 3.07
CA ASP A 585 20.54 7.17 3.38
C ASP A 585 20.18 5.70 3.11
N ALA A 586 20.71 5.13 2.03
CA ALA A 586 20.44 3.75 1.63
C ALA A 586 21.61 3.10 0.88
N LEU A 587 21.61 1.77 0.83
CA LEU A 587 22.45 0.95 -0.05
C LEU A 587 21.61 0.41 -1.21
N LEU A 588 22.15 0.44 -2.43
CA LEU A 588 21.48 0.01 -3.66
C LEU A 588 22.16 -1.19 -4.29
N TYR A 589 21.36 -2.15 -4.74
CA TYR A 589 21.76 -3.32 -5.52
C TYR A 589 20.55 -3.93 -6.25
N PRO A 590 20.73 -4.81 -7.26
CA PRO A 590 19.60 -5.53 -7.86
C PRO A 590 18.90 -6.42 -6.83
N SER A 591 17.56 -6.47 -6.82
CA SER A 591 16.83 -7.39 -5.91
C SER A 591 17.16 -8.86 -6.16
N THR A 592 17.49 -9.19 -7.41
CA THR A 592 17.87 -10.53 -7.86
C THR A 592 19.01 -10.44 -8.87
N ALA A 593 19.94 -11.39 -8.83
CA ALA A 593 21.06 -11.45 -9.78
C ALA A 593 20.64 -11.87 -11.20
N ASN A 594 19.43 -12.40 -11.36
CA ASN A 594 18.85 -12.83 -12.63
C ASN A 594 17.36 -12.48 -12.67
N PRO A 595 16.77 -12.25 -13.86
CA PRO A 595 15.32 -12.18 -14.05
C PRO A 595 14.63 -13.52 -13.73
N PRO A 596 13.28 -13.59 -13.80
CA PRO A 596 12.54 -14.84 -13.75
C PRO A 596 13.20 -16.01 -14.50
N THR A 597 13.38 -17.11 -13.78
CA THR A 597 14.05 -18.32 -14.27
C THR A 597 13.04 -19.43 -14.59
N SER A 598 13.49 -20.56 -15.14
CA SER A 598 12.62 -21.71 -15.42
C SER A 598 11.86 -22.18 -14.16
N LEU A 599 10.80 -22.97 -14.32
CA LEU A 599 10.00 -23.48 -13.19
C LEU A 599 10.82 -24.20 -12.10
N THR A 600 12.00 -24.72 -12.44
CA THR A 600 12.92 -25.41 -11.52
C THR A 600 14.12 -24.55 -11.09
N GLY A 601 14.20 -23.29 -11.51
CA GLY A 601 15.32 -22.40 -11.22
C GLY A 601 15.30 -21.91 -9.76
N THR A 602 16.38 -22.16 -9.03
CA THR A 602 16.46 -21.90 -7.57
C THR A 602 17.49 -20.83 -7.18
N ASN A 603 18.04 -20.08 -8.13
CA ASN A 603 19.10 -19.11 -7.87
C ASN A 603 18.67 -17.67 -8.18
N ALA A 604 18.46 -16.87 -7.13
CA ALA A 604 18.18 -15.44 -7.21
C ALA A 604 19.41 -14.56 -6.90
N GLY A 605 20.59 -15.14 -6.71
CA GLY A 605 21.79 -14.44 -6.22
C GLY A 605 21.95 -14.49 -4.69
N SER A 606 22.97 -13.77 -4.17
CA SER A 606 23.28 -13.76 -2.72
C SER A 606 22.88 -12.47 -2.01
N ALA A 607 22.47 -11.43 -2.75
CA ALA A 607 22.01 -10.15 -2.19
C ALA A 607 20.81 -10.33 -1.24
N ASN A 608 20.00 -11.38 -1.47
CA ASN A 608 18.89 -11.77 -0.62
C ASN A 608 19.28 -12.10 0.83
N ARG A 609 20.57 -12.23 1.16
CA ARG A 609 21.08 -12.47 2.53
C ARG A 609 21.33 -11.19 3.32
N LEU A 610 21.56 -10.04 2.68
CA LEU A 610 22.00 -8.81 3.39
C LEU A 610 20.97 -8.32 4.42
N SER A 611 19.74 -8.06 3.99
CA SER A 611 18.67 -7.62 4.89
C SER A 611 18.28 -8.67 5.95
N PRO A 612 18.03 -9.95 5.62
CA PRO A 612 17.69 -10.95 6.64
C PRO A 612 18.80 -11.24 7.65
N TYR A 613 20.07 -11.19 7.24
CA TYR A 613 21.18 -11.49 8.14
C TYR A 613 21.49 -10.32 9.07
N SER A 614 21.22 -9.08 8.64
CA SER A 614 21.36 -7.89 9.48
C SER A 614 20.11 -7.56 10.30
N GLY A 615 18.93 -7.99 9.84
CA GLY A 615 17.63 -7.58 10.37
C GLY A 615 17.15 -6.21 9.90
N PHE A 616 17.86 -5.58 8.95
CA PHE A 616 17.56 -4.24 8.44
C PHE A 616 16.44 -4.26 7.38
N PRO A 617 15.71 -3.17 7.16
CA PRO A 617 14.65 -3.12 6.18
C PRO A 617 15.22 -3.03 4.76
N ALA A 618 14.48 -3.56 3.80
CA ALA A 618 14.77 -3.41 2.38
C ALA A 618 13.49 -3.29 1.56
N ILE A 619 13.48 -2.41 0.57
CA ILE A 619 12.38 -2.24 -0.38
C ILE A 619 12.86 -2.54 -1.80
N GLY A 620 12.20 -3.49 -2.46
CA GLY A 620 12.39 -3.76 -3.88
C GLY A 620 11.39 -2.94 -4.70
N ILE A 621 11.84 -2.30 -5.79
CA ILE A 621 11.04 -1.41 -6.63
C ILE A 621 11.27 -1.75 -8.11
N PRO A 622 10.22 -1.78 -8.97
CA PRO A 622 10.37 -2.00 -10.40
C PRO A 622 11.37 -1.04 -11.04
N ALA A 623 12.38 -1.59 -11.72
CA ALA A 623 13.41 -0.84 -12.44
C ALA A 623 13.39 -1.14 -13.95
N GLY A 624 12.38 -1.86 -14.41
CA GLY A 624 12.12 -2.13 -15.83
C GLY A 624 12.16 -3.62 -16.14
N PHE A 625 12.41 -3.91 -17.43
CA PHE A 625 12.40 -5.26 -17.97
C PHE A 625 13.72 -5.55 -18.67
N VAL A 626 14.33 -6.69 -18.33
CA VAL A 626 15.56 -7.12 -18.99
C VAL A 626 15.27 -7.81 -20.31
N ASP A 627 16.00 -7.40 -21.34
CA ASP A 627 16.05 -8.09 -22.62
C ASP A 627 17.19 -9.11 -22.57
N ASN A 628 16.85 -10.38 -22.72
CA ASN A 628 17.80 -11.49 -22.77
C ASN A 628 17.73 -12.24 -24.11
N GLY A 629 17.17 -11.61 -25.15
CA GLY A 629 16.95 -12.22 -26.45
C GLY A 629 15.73 -13.14 -26.52
N ALA A 630 14.98 -13.31 -25.43
CA ALA A 630 13.67 -13.97 -25.41
C ALA A 630 12.54 -12.93 -25.26
N GLN A 631 11.39 -13.24 -25.84
CA GLN A 631 10.14 -12.50 -25.61
C GLN A 631 9.19 -13.38 -24.79
N PRO A 632 8.44 -12.78 -23.85
CA PRO A 632 8.46 -11.36 -23.47
C PRO A 632 9.69 -10.97 -22.65
N LYS A 633 10.03 -9.68 -22.62
CA LYS A 633 11.02 -9.17 -21.66
C LYS A 633 10.56 -9.47 -20.24
N LEU A 634 11.49 -9.72 -19.33
CA LEU A 634 11.17 -10.16 -17.97
C LEU A 634 11.44 -9.06 -16.95
N PRO A 635 10.57 -8.89 -15.95
CA PRO A 635 10.70 -7.81 -14.98
C PRO A 635 11.94 -7.99 -14.10
N GLN A 636 12.48 -6.86 -13.65
CA GLN A 636 13.60 -6.80 -12.72
C GLN A 636 13.47 -5.57 -11.82
N ASN A 637 13.65 -5.80 -10.51
CA ASN A 637 13.71 -4.73 -9.53
C ASN A 637 15.15 -4.37 -9.16
N ILE A 638 15.31 -3.12 -8.70
CA ILE A 638 16.38 -2.73 -7.79
C ILE A 638 15.88 -2.80 -6.34
N GLU A 639 16.82 -2.91 -5.41
CA GLU A 639 16.56 -2.94 -3.97
C GLU A 639 17.32 -1.82 -3.27
N LEU A 640 16.62 -1.14 -2.34
CA LEU A 640 17.21 -0.20 -1.40
C LEU A 640 17.19 -0.83 0.00
N LEU A 641 18.36 -0.95 0.63
CA LEU A 641 18.52 -1.39 2.01
C LEU A 641 18.79 -0.19 2.92
N GLY A 642 18.04 -0.10 4.01
CA GLY A 642 18.03 1.04 4.92
C GLY A 642 18.61 0.74 6.28
N ARG A 643 18.54 1.74 7.17
CA ARG A 643 18.87 1.60 8.59
C ARG A 643 17.72 0.91 9.33
N PRO A 644 17.97 0.23 10.46
CA PRO A 644 16.91 -0.38 11.26
C PRO A 644 15.91 0.69 11.70
N PHE A 645 14.61 0.42 11.49
CA PHE A 645 13.47 1.31 11.73
C PHE A 645 13.44 2.59 10.88
N ASP A 646 14.14 2.63 9.74
CA ASP A 646 14.16 3.75 8.81
C ASP A 646 13.42 3.43 7.49
N GLU A 647 12.32 2.67 7.58
CA GLU A 647 11.47 2.37 6.42
C GLU A 647 10.92 3.64 5.78
N GLY A 648 10.74 4.73 6.54
CA GLY A 648 10.29 6.02 6.01
C GLY A 648 11.27 6.59 4.97
N THR A 649 12.57 6.54 5.24
CA THR A 649 13.58 6.97 4.25
C THR A 649 13.54 6.07 3.01
N LEU A 650 13.39 4.75 3.18
CA LEU A 650 13.26 3.83 2.05
C LEU A 650 12.02 4.13 1.19
N ILE A 651 10.86 4.36 1.81
CA ILE A 651 9.61 4.73 1.13
C ILE A 651 9.79 6.04 0.37
N LYS A 652 10.44 7.04 0.96
CA LYS A 652 10.73 8.33 0.32
C LYS A 652 11.56 8.20 -0.95
N LEU A 653 12.66 7.45 -0.88
CA LEU A 653 13.53 7.22 -2.03
C LEU A 653 12.83 6.38 -3.10
N ALA A 654 12.11 5.35 -2.68
CA ALA A 654 11.37 4.45 -3.55
C ALA A 654 10.27 5.18 -4.33
N TYR A 655 9.45 5.97 -3.64
CA TYR A 655 8.35 6.71 -4.24
C TYR A 655 8.87 7.73 -5.24
N SER A 656 9.91 8.50 -4.89
CA SER A 656 10.53 9.44 -5.83
C SER A 656 11.07 8.74 -7.09
N PHE A 657 11.68 7.57 -6.96
CA PHE A 657 12.14 6.77 -8.11
C PHE A 657 10.98 6.22 -8.96
N GLU A 658 9.96 5.66 -8.31
CA GLU A 658 8.75 5.15 -8.98
C GLU A 658 8.04 6.24 -9.77
N GLN A 659 7.82 7.42 -9.17
CA GLN A 659 7.12 8.55 -9.79
C GLN A 659 7.94 9.23 -10.90
N LEU A 660 9.25 9.03 -10.92
CA LEU A 660 10.11 9.48 -12.01
C LEU A 660 10.02 8.57 -13.23
N THR A 661 9.85 7.26 -13.01
CA THR A 661 10.14 6.24 -14.03
C THR A 661 8.93 5.45 -14.50
N HIS A 662 7.97 5.18 -13.62
CA HIS A 662 6.78 4.37 -13.88
C HIS A 662 7.09 3.05 -14.60
N HIS A 663 8.16 2.36 -14.20
CA HIS A 663 8.66 1.16 -14.88
C HIS A 663 7.74 -0.07 -14.83
N ARG A 664 6.76 -0.10 -13.92
CA ARG A 664 5.81 -1.21 -13.86
C ARG A 664 4.93 -1.20 -15.10
N GLU A 665 4.83 -2.37 -15.75
CA GLU A 665 3.87 -2.64 -16.81
C GLU A 665 3.04 -3.87 -16.43
N ALA A 666 1.75 -3.91 -16.75
CA ALA A 666 0.91 -5.09 -16.52
C ALA A 666 1.33 -6.27 -17.42
N PRO A 667 1.09 -7.53 -17.03
CA PRO A 667 1.38 -8.70 -17.86
C PRO A 667 0.73 -8.66 -19.26
N PRO A 668 1.36 -9.26 -20.29
CA PRO A 668 0.98 -9.03 -21.69
C PRO A 668 -0.42 -9.55 -22.08
N TYR A 669 -0.94 -10.58 -21.42
CA TYR A 669 -2.31 -11.05 -21.66
C TYR A 669 -3.39 -10.22 -20.96
N ASP A 670 -3.00 -9.23 -20.16
CA ASP A 670 -3.89 -8.24 -19.56
C ASP A 670 -4.06 -7.00 -20.47
N ALA A 671 -3.11 -6.76 -21.38
CA ALA A 671 -3.10 -5.61 -22.30
C ALA A 671 -4.23 -5.65 -23.36
N GLY A 672 -4.97 -6.76 -23.48
CA GLY A 672 -6.12 -6.89 -24.39
C GLY A 672 -7.37 -6.12 -23.96
N ASN A 673 -7.44 -5.66 -22.70
CA ASN A 673 -8.59 -4.93 -22.14
C ASN A 673 -8.26 -3.52 -21.60
N SER A 674 -6.97 -3.20 -21.38
CA SER A 674 -6.58 -1.86 -20.92
C SER A 674 -6.40 -0.92 -22.10
N ARG A 675 -7.40 -0.10 -22.42
CA ARG A 675 -7.12 1.17 -23.10
C ARG A 675 -6.25 1.99 -22.14
N SER A 676 -5.17 2.54 -22.66
CA SER A 676 -4.33 3.56 -22.04
C SER A 676 -5.17 4.72 -21.50
N VAL A 677 -5.46 4.76 -20.20
CA VAL A 677 -6.14 5.94 -19.59
C VAL A 677 -5.21 6.77 -18.70
N HIS A 678 -4.03 6.29 -18.28
CA HIS A 678 -3.16 7.08 -17.38
C HIS A 678 -1.90 7.69 -18.01
N ALA A 679 -1.72 7.56 -19.33
CA ALA A 679 -0.61 8.19 -20.07
C ALA A 679 -1.01 9.47 -20.85
N ALA A 680 -2.26 9.94 -20.77
CA ALA A 680 -2.79 10.97 -21.68
C ALA A 680 -3.51 12.17 -21.01
N ALA A 681 -3.22 12.50 -19.74
CA ALA A 681 -3.55 13.82 -19.21
C ALA A 681 -2.40 14.80 -19.53
N GLY A 682 -2.39 15.27 -20.78
CA GLY A 682 -1.34 16.11 -21.34
C GLY A 682 -1.18 17.47 -20.65
N ARG A 683 0.08 17.82 -20.40
CA ARG A 683 0.55 19.19 -20.15
C ARG A 683 0.12 20.10 -21.28
N LEU A 684 -0.76 21.06 -21.00
CA LEU A 684 -0.92 22.25 -21.82
C LEU A 684 0.20 23.23 -21.45
N THR A 685 1.28 23.23 -22.21
CA THR A 685 2.19 24.39 -22.29
C THR A 685 1.60 25.39 -23.28
N PRO A 686 1.42 26.68 -22.90
CA PRO A 686 0.98 27.68 -23.86
C PRO A 686 2.20 28.14 -24.68
N THR A 687 2.32 27.65 -25.91
CA THR A 687 3.12 28.33 -26.92
C THR A 687 2.30 29.47 -27.51
N MET A 688 2.63 30.70 -27.11
CA MET A 688 2.29 31.88 -27.90
C MET A 688 2.91 31.75 -29.28
N ASN A 689 2.08 31.74 -30.32
CA ASN A 689 2.51 32.07 -31.67
C ASN A 689 1.70 33.28 -32.12
N LEU A 690 2.33 34.44 -32.08
CA LEU A 690 1.87 35.64 -32.75
C LEU A 690 2.39 35.60 -34.19
N ASP A 691 1.46 35.80 -35.12
CA ASP A 691 1.63 36.61 -36.33
C ASP A 691 2.65 36.18 -37.41
N HIS A 692 2.14 35.69 -38.56
CA HIS A 692 1.99 36.54 -39.75
C HIS A 692 1.27 35.83 -40.92
N ALA A 693 0.40 36.60 -41.55
CA ALA A 693 -0.36 36.31 -42.76
C ALA A 693 0.53 36.21 -44.01
N ALA A 694 0.09 35.42 -45.00
CA ALA A 694 -0.23 35.85 -46.37
C ALA A 694 -0.13 34.70 -47.39
N GLY A 695 -1.14 34.59 -48.26
CA GLY A 695 -0.94 34.19 -49.66
C GLY A 695 -1.62 32.91 -50.15
N SER A 696 -2.77 33.10 -50.82
CA SER A 696 -3.23 32.47 -52.08
C SER A 696 -2.84 31.01 -52.37
N LEU A 697 -3.77 30.07 -52.59
CA LEU A 697 -4.77 30.02 -53.66
C LEU A 697 -5.83 28.96 -53.30
#